data_AF-A0A521H7P6-F1
#
_entry.id   AF-A0A521H7P6-F1
#
_cell.length_a   1.000
_cell.length_b   1.000
_cell.length_c   1.000
_cell.angle_alpha   90.00
_cell.angle_beta   90.00
_cell.angle_gamma   90.00
#
_symmetry.space_group_name_H-M   'P 1'
#
loop_
_entity.id
_entity.type
_entity.pdbx_description
1 polymer ?
#
loop_
_entity_poly.entity_id
_entity_poly.type
_entity_poly.pdbx_seq_one_letter_code
_entity_poly.pdbx_strand_id
1 'polypeptide(L)'
;MKTLVSAALAAVLLASILAARGLAQTPSNIPSSPLGANQYLWSQYVPQSAAYQNDRVAWIKAGDTVWLDESAGLPGTSTANGLNMVRIDGQLVFHANVGTLELLTACILVTGQDTNGVPANFQVGTLTSRFPNLATIRLSNTNGTHALVPPGASSKYYTKSGVAGSALLAGETMCALDDHGFVVEDGAVLRLFGKDPNPVWTRLEEGYTIHDNDTAFTVVGNAPTGLVGWKNGYEIVVASTDFDQLQAEKKVLSGDATGVSVAVTTGFSNTHWGKTEEPAPLDSSFDIDERAEVAVLTRNVRVIGERLSAGTDAFRWYPHMMFLKGTNRGGGARTPSVRLCATEFTKLGREGVLSRYPLHFHELGDVGPAGVTKDWFIANCSVHETYNRGIVIHATQDLCIENNVVYNTVGNAYYFEDEAARNCLVRHNLGLVTTKSELDNVPDGCITQFIKDEEPSVFYFHSAVQRIVENVAAGARHAGFYFDLPVFELGNPSSAWSVGTEEEISFVDNVAHSCSGPPNGSAGFGVFQNTGNRRVDPANPAILVPQEFTNFRAYKCRWHGLWTRSRGEVLIQGCRIADCRSGMYPASIGDRVPGVGHFVISDCTLIGETANIGDNFSALENEEAHRTLPQTHEFMFNDSEEHELRWDILSGIEMYDGYIEVEKCRFANFEDRQIETIDPPIQLEIGDTFPPEWRQGGALVQVAKASAWANDPRNRVRKLGTSGLSFHNVVRQVILRNTDPRSSQVINSVIYDPEGLLDADGDGAPEGTAGYFVPKGVTDPPLSHPFLVDGITTAEWHSDAYGEEGINGYWVPGADVDYAQLFVKLTIDDPNTMPIKRIFDPQGASTSGVTYDCRRIWEKDNQAWFVTNLSTGAGTGSLAQHYYELGFRDTANPPQYYQPAKITLNYSFAEGVGEVLYLDFPIMPHPAISGLSLGITGNVTLDSSPTSRSDVLTSASNNAYYDDRNAGRVYMKLTSQNGLYGTQDPLVFGTDVFLTLEVQ
;
A
#
# COMPACT_ATOMS: atom_id res chain seq x y z
N MET A 1 3.56 -33.56 -10.94
CA MET A 1 4.21 -34.21 -12.10
C MET A 1 4.08 -33.43 -13.41
N LYS A 2 2.90 -32.88 -13.80
CA LYS A 2 2.77 -32.05 -15.02
C LYS A 2 3.58 -30.74 -14.99
N THR A 3 3.80 -30.15 -13.81
CA THR A 3 4.63 -28.95 -13.58
C THR A 3 6.14 -29.18 -13.71
N LEU A 4 6.64 -30.36 -13.29
CA LEU A 4 8.06 -30.72 -13.44
C LEU A 4 8.44 -31.01 -14.89
N VAL A 5 7.49 -31.55 -15.68
CA VAL A 5 7.69 -31.79 -17.11
C VAL A 5 7.67 -30.49 -17.90
N SER A 6 6.90 -29.47 -17.50
CA SER A 6 6.88 -28.17 -18.21
C SER A 6 8.13 -27.33 -17.98
N ALA A 7 8.72 -27.34 -16.77
CA ALA A 7 9.95 -26.61 -16.48
C ALA A 7 11.16 -27.15 -17.26
N ALA A 8 11.30 -28.48 -17.35
CA ALA A 8 12.34 -29.12 -18.15
C ALA A 8 12.13 -28.90 -19.66
N LEU A 9 10.89 -28.95 -20.14
CA LEU A 9 10.58 -28.65 -21.55
C LEU A 9 10.82 -27.17 -21.88
N ALA A 10 10.48 -26.26 -20.98
CA ALA A 10 10.71 -24.81 -21.14
C ALA A 10 12.20 -24.48 -21.16
N ALA A 11 13.01 -25.12 -20.32
CA ALA A 11 14.48 -24.95 -20.34
C ALA A 11 15.10 -25.45 -21.66
N VAL A 12 14.62 -26.58 -22.19
CA VAL A 12 15.09 -27.12 -23.48
C VAL A 12 14.62 -26.26 -24.66
N LEU A 13 13.37 -25.78 -24.64
CA LEU A 13 12.81 -24.90 -25.67
C LEU A 13 13.51 -23.53 -25.66
N LEU A 14 13.78 -22.96 -24.48
CA LEU A 14 14.53 -21.73 -24.29
C LEU A 14 15.98 -21.87 -24.79
N ALA A 15 16.66 -22.97 -24.47
CA ALA A 15 18.00 -23.25 -24.99
C ALA A 15 18.02 -23.37 -26.53
N SER A 16 16.96 -23.95 -27.11
CA SER A 16 16.80 -24.11 -28.57
C SER A 16 16.52 -22.77 -29.27
N ILE A 17 15.68 -21.91 -28.67
CA ILE A 17 15.34 -20.58 -29.18
C ILE A 17 16.53 -19.61 -29.05
N LEU A 18 17.28 -19.68 -27.93
CA LEU A 18 18.52 -18.92 -27.72
C LEU A 18 19.62 -19.35 -28.71
N ALA A 19 19.71 -20.64 -29.05
CA ALA A 19 20.62 -21.12 -30.08
C ALA A 19 20.23 -20.65 -31.49
N ALA A 20 18.94 -20.55 -31.80
CA ALA A 20 18.45 -20.08 -33.09
C ALA A 20 18.60 -18.55 -33.30
N ARG A 21 18.69 -17.76 -32.22
CA ARG A 21 18.87 -16.29 -32.26
C ARG A 21 20.33 -15.81 -32.14
N GLY A 22 21.32 -16.70 -32.20
CA GLY A 22 22.73 -16.33 -32.01
C GLY A 22 23.11 -15.94 -30.58
N LEU A 23 22.22 -16.19 -29.60
CA LEU A 23 22.43 -15.93 -28.17
C LEU A 23 23.08 -17.12 -27.44
N ALA A 24 23.28 -18.27 -28.12
CA ALA A 24 24.12 -19.36 -27.64
C ALA A 24 25.61 -19.02 -27.80
N GLN A 25 26.12 -18.08 -27.00
CA GLN A 25 27.55 -18.02 -26.76
C GLN A 25 27.88 -18.93 -25.57
N THR A 26 28.35 -20.14 -25.85
CA THR A 26 29.25 -20.85 -24.94
C THR A 26 30.60 -21.06 -25.65
N PRO A 27 31.74 -21.02 -24.94
CA PRO A 27 31.87 -20.98 -23.48
C PRO A 27 32.70 -19.79 -22.95
N SER A 28 32.57 -19.54 -21.66
CA SER A 28 33.50 -18.87 -20.76
C SER A 28 34.95 -19.43 -20.75
N ASN A 29 35.32 -20.20 -21.77
CA ASN A 29 36.62 -20.83 -21.97
C ASN A 29 37.40 -20.04 -23.05
N ILE A 30 38.69 -19.81 -22.83
CA ILE A 30 39.57 -19.22 -23.84
C ILE A 30 39.60 -20.15 -25.08
N PRO A 31 39.57 -19.61 -26.32
CA PRO A 31 39.88 -20.37 -27.54
C PRO A 31 41.22 -21.11 -27.43
N SER A 32 41.36 -22.27 -28.07
CA SER A 32 42.65 -23.00 -28.07
C SER A 32 43.77 -22.11 -28.64
N SER A 33 44.86 -21.93 -27.88
CA SER A 33 46.04 -21.18 -28.31
C SER A 33 46.60 -21.72 -29.64
N PRO A 34 47.01 -20.85 -30.59
CA PRO A 34 47.10 -19.38 -30.48
C PRO A 34 45.74 -18.67 -30.58
N LEU A 35 45.60 -17.54 -29.88
CA LEU A 35 44.42 -16.68 -29.98
C LEU A 35 44.25 -16.15 -31.41
N GLY A 36 43.00 -15.95 -31.83
CA GLY A 36 42.69 -15.37 -33.13
C GLY A 36 43.10 -13.90 -33.25
N ALA A 37 42.89 -13.32 -34.44
CA ALA A 37 43.03 -11.86 -34.60
C ALA A 37 42.02 -11.13 -33.70
N ASN A 38 42.43 -10.01 -33.09
CA ASN A 38 41.62 -9.20 -32.15
C ASN A 38 41.13 -9.96 -30.91
N GLN A 39 41.85 -11.02 -30.51
CA GLN A 39 41.58 -11.81 -29.31
C GLN A 39 42.79 -11.74 -28.38
N TYR A 40 42.56 -11.40 -27.10
CA TYR A 40 43.64 -11.13 -26.16
C TYR A 40 43.35 -11.68 -24.77
N LEU A 41 44.39 -12.17 -24.10
CA LEU A 41 44.34 -12.29 -22.64
C LEU A 41 44.55 -10.91 -22.01
N TRP A 42 43.91 -10.65 -20.88
CA TRP A 42 44.08 -9.39 -20.15
C TRP A 42 45.54 -9.14 -19.79
N SER A 43 46.24 -10.19 -19.32
CA SER A 43 47.67 -10.19 -19.03
C SER A 43 48.56 -9.78 -20.22
N GLN A 44 48.03 -9.86 -21.45
CA GLN A 44 48.72 -9.48 -22.69
C GLN A 44 48.24 -8.12 -23.23
N TYR A 45 46.96 -7.78 -23.02
CA TYR A 45 46.33 -6.60 -23.58
C TYR A 45 46.76 -5.30 -22.89
N VAL A 46 46.70 -5.30 -21.55
CA VAL A 46 46.83 -4.09 -20.76
C VAL A 46 48.26 -3.55 -20.67
N PRO A 47 49.29 -4.40 -20.48
CA PRO A 47 50.69 -3.94 -20.43
C PRO A 47 51.20 -3.30 -21.72
N GLN A 48 50.54 -3.58 -22.86
CA GLN A 48 50.97 -3.12 -24.18
C GLN A 48 50.23 -1.86 -24.67
N SER A 49 49.17 -1.43 -23.99
CA SER A 49 48.40 -0.26 -24.42
C SER A 49 49.01 1.05 -23.89
N ALA A 50 49.32 2.00 -24.77
CA ALA A 50 49.86 3.32 -24.39
C ALA A 50 48.90 4.13 -23.49
N ALA A 51 47.60 3.81 -23.50
CA ALA A 51 46.57 4.45 -22.69
C ALA A 51 46.62 4.00 -21.21
N TYR A 52 46.99 2.75 -20.96
CA TYR A 52 47.13 2.21 -19.61
C TYR A 52 48.24 2.91 -18.81
N GLN A 53 49.38 3.22 -19.44
CA GLN A 53 50.56 3.75 -18.73
C GLN A 53 50.41 5.19 -18.22
N ASN A 54 49.55 6.02 -18.82
CA ASN A 54 49.41 7.44 -18.46
C ASN A 54 48.17 7.73 -17.60
N ASP A 55 47.01 7.20 -18.01
CA ASP A 55 45.72 7.57 -17.40
C ASP A 55 45.16 6.47 -16.48
N ARG A 56 45.82 5.30 -16.41
CA ARG A 56 45.33 4.08 -15.75
C ARG A 56 43.94 3.65 -16.26
N VAL A 57 43.73 3.81 -17.57
CA VAL A 57 42.48 3.42 -18.24
C VAL A 57 42.71 2.19 -19.11
N ALA A 58 41.92 1.14 -18.88
CA ALA A 58 41.84 0.00 -19.78
C ALA A 58 40.71 0.25 -20.78
N TRP A 59 41.05 0.44 -22.06
CA TRP A 59 40.06 0.67 -23.11
C TRP A 59 40.05 -0.44 -24.14
N ILE A 60 39.04 -1.31 -24.06
CA ILE A 60 38.79 -2.43 -24.96
C ILE A 60 38.07 -1.90 -26.19
N LYS A 61 38.72 -1.96 -27.36
CA LYS A 61 38.22 -1.38 -28.61
C LYS A 61 37.14 -2.23 -29.25
N ALA A 62 36.29 -1.58 -30.04
CA ALA A 62 35.30 -2.28 -30.86
C ALA A 62 35.98 -3.33 -31.76
N GLY A 63 35.43 -4.55 -31.79
CA GLY A 63 35.99 -5.70 -32.48
C GLY A 63 37.01 -6.51 -31.67
N ASP A 64 37.54 -5.98 -30.56
CA ASP A 64 38.43 -6.75 -29.67
C ASP A 64 37.62 -7.62 -28.70
N THR A 65 38.14 -8.81 -28.42
CA THR A 65 37.68 -9.68 -27.32
C THR A 65 38.81 -9.92 -26.34
N VAL A 66 38.59 -9.56 -25.07
CA VAL A 66 39.58 -9.70 -24.00
C VAL A 66 39.06 -10.66 -22.94
N TRP A 67 39.84 -11.69 -22.62
CA TRP A 67 39.56 -12.59 -21.50
C TRP A 67 40.32 -12.13 -20.26
N LEU A 68 39.62 -11.86 -19.17
CA LEU A 68 40.22 -11.57 -17.87
C LEU A 68 40.79 -12.88 -17.29
N ASP A 69 42.10 -13.06 -17.42
CA ASP A 69 42.86 -14.26 -17.04
C ASP A 69 43.75 -14.04 -15.81
N GLU A 70 43.73 -12.84 -15.24
CA GLU A 70 44.33 -12.50 -13.94
C GLU A 70 43.52 -11.37 -13.30
N SER A 71 43.69 -11.17 -12.00
CA SER A 71 43.01 -10.05 -11.32
C SER A 71 43.59 -8.72 -11.79
N ALA A 72 42.70 -7.81 -12.18
CA ALA A 72 43.03 -6.51 -12.73
C ALA A 72 43.04 -5.45 -11.63
N GLY A 73 44.17 -4.77 -11.46
CA GLY A 73 44.30 -3.63 -10.55
C GLY A 73 44.57 -3.96 -9.08
N LEU A 74 44.92 -5.21 -8.74
CA LEU A 74 45.24 -5.63 -7.35
C LEU A 74 46.73 -5.46 -6.97
N PRO A 75 47.07 -5.31 -5.68
CA PRO A 75 48.45 -5.34 -5.20
C PRO A 75 49.12 -6.69 -5.49
N GLY A 76 50.26 -6.70 -6.19
CA GLY A 76 51.09 -7.89 -6.40
C GLY A 76 50.91 -8.60 -7.75
N THR A 77 49.95 -8.19 -8.59
CA THR A 77 50.00 -8.45 -10.03
C THR A 77 50.74 -7.29 -10.73
N SER A 78 51.18 -7.45 -11.98
CA SER A 78 52.06 -6.50 -12.70
C SER A 78 51.51 -5.06 -12.88
N THR A 79 50.36 -4.75 -12.29
CA THR A 79 49.62 -3.49 -12.34
C THR A 79 49.46 -2.93 -10.91
N ALA A 80 50.53 -2.33 -10.39
CA ALA A 80 50.70 -1.95 -8.97
C ALA A 80 49.74 -0.87 -8.42
N ASN A 81 48.61 -0.61 -9.06
CA ASN A 81 47.77 0.54 -8.85
C ASN A 81 46.45 0.31 -9.63
N GLY A 82 45.29 0.18 -8.98
CA GLY A 82 43.95 -0.03 -9.61
C GLY A 82 43.59 0.87 -10.81
N LEU A 83 42.49 0.62 -11.51
CA LEU A 83 42.17 1.36 -12.74
C LEU A 83 41.32 2.60 -12.48
N ASN A 84 41.67 3.74 -13.08
CA ASN A 84 40.81 4.93 -13.05
C ASN A 84 39.52 4.71 -13.85
N MET A 85 39.57 3.89 -14.90
CA MET A 85 38.39 3.53 -15.70
C MET A 85 38.62 2.21 -16.45
N VAL A 86 37.55 1.44 -16.64
CA VAL A 86 37.44 0.41 -17.67
C VAL A 86 36.41 0.85 -18.71
N ARG A 87 36.85 1.09 -19.95
CA ARG A 87 35.96 1.42 -21.07
C ARG A 87 35.89 0.24 -22.04
N ILE A 88 34.68 -0.17 -22.39
CA ILE A 88 34.42 -1.37 -23.18
C ILE A 88 33.54 -0.98 -24.37
N ASP A 89 34.17 -0.88 -25.54
CA ASP A 89 33.50 -0.75 -26.84
C ASP A 89 33.52 -2.12 -27.58
N GLY A 90 34.32 -3.09 -27.10
CA GLY A 90 34.42 -4.47 -27.58
C GLY A 90 33.85 -5.48 -26.56
N GLN A 91 34.56 -6.58 -26.29
CA GLN A 91 34.12 -7.61 -25.33
C GLN A 91 35.12 -7.79 -24.18
N LEU A 92 34.63 -7.78 -22.94
CA LEU A 92 35.36 -8.25 -21.76
C LEU A 92 34.67 -9.48 -21.18
N VAL A 93 35.40 -10.59 -21.07
CA VAL A 93 34.87 -11.88 -20.59
C VAL A 93 35.72 -12.42 -19.45
N PHE A 94 35.14 -12.70 -18.29
CA PHE A 94 35.87 -13.33 -17.18
C PHE A 94 36.18 -14.79 -17.52
N HIS A 95 37.45 -15.18 -17.40
CA HIS A 95 37.86 -16.53 -17.75
C HIS A 95 37.55 -17.52 -16.61
N ALA A 96 36.62 -18.45 -16.86
CA ALA A 96 36.11 -19.35 -15.83
C ALA A 96 37.14 -20.35 -15.27
N ASN A 97 38.22 -20.65 -15.99
CA ASN A 97 39.18 -21.68 -15.59
C ASN A 97 40.39 -21.17 -14.78
N VAL A 98 40.46 -19.87 -14.50
CA VAL A 98 41.61 -19.26 -13.80
C VAL A 98 41.46 -19.27 -12.27
N GLY A 99 40.27 -19.59 -11.76
CA GLY A 99 39.99 -19.51 -10.32
C GLY A 99 39.33 -18.18 -9.95
N THR A 100 39.69 -17.64 -8.80
CA THR A 100 39.16 -16.36 -8.30
C THR A 100 39.71 -15.19 -9.11
N LEU A 101 38.84 -14.27 -9.51
CA LEU A 101 39.17 -13.07 -10.27
C LEU A 101 38.61 -11.82 -9.61
N GLU A 102 39.38 -10.74 -9.63
CA GLU A 102 38.93 -9.43 -9.17
C GLU A 102 39.27 -8.35 -10.20
N LEU A 103 38.32 -7.44 -10.42
CA LEU A 103 38.48 -6.22 -11.21
C LEU A 103 38.33 -5.01 -10.28
N LEU A 104 39.44 -4.29 -10.04
CA LEU A 104 39.48 -3.09 -9.20
C LEU A 104 39.55 -1.81 -10.04
N THR A 105 38.49 -1.00 -10.01
CA THR A 105 38.43 0.24 -10.80
C THR A 105 37.57 1.34 -10.17
N ALA A 106 37.77 2.60 -10.55
CA ALA A 106 36.95 3.74 -10.13
C ALA A 106 35.58 3.78 -10.83
N CYS A 107 35.54 3.57 -12.15
CA CYS A 107 34.31 3.57 -12.94
C CYS A 107 34.40 2.64 -14.16
N ILE A 108 33.24 2.23 -14.68
CA ILE A 108 33.13 1.31 -15.84
C ILE A 108 32.14 1.88 -16.84
N LEU A 109 32.51 1.90 -18.11
CA LEU A 109 31.61 2.20 -19.22
C LEU A 109 31.56 1.03 -20.20
N VAL A 110 30.36 0.52 -20.49
CA VAL A 110 30.09 -0.44 -21.57
C VAL A 110 29.17 0.23 -22.58
N THR A 111 29.61 0.38 -23.83
CA THR A 111 28.94 1.30 -24.76
C THR A 111 29.08 0.89 -26.22
N GLY A 112 27.96 0.95 -26.94
CA GLY A 112 27.92 0.84 -28.39
C GLY A 112 28.04 -0.60 -28.92
N GLN A 113 28.33 -0.68 -30.22
CA GLN A 113 28.53 -1.89 -30.98
C GLN A 113 29.60 -1.67 -32.05
N ASP A 114 30.21 -2.73 -32.56
CA ASP A 114 31.20 -2.65 -33.63
C ASP A 114 30.56 -2.35 -35.01
N THR A 115 31.39 -2.21 -36.04
CA THR A 115 30.93 -1.92 -37.42
C THR A 115 30.08 -3.02 -38.04
N ASN A 116 30.10 -4.23 -37.47
CA ASN A 116 29.31 -5.38 -37.91
C ASN A 116 28.03 -5.54 -37.09
N GLY A 117 27.76 -4.64 -36.13
CA GLY A 117 26.61 -4.70 -35.24
C GLY A 117 26.77 -5.64 -34.06
N VAL A 118 28.00 -6.09 -33.73
CA VAL A 118 28.26 -6.88 -32.52
C VAL A 118 28.28 -5.93 -31.32
N PRO A 119 27.38 -6.07 -30.34
CA PRO A 119 27.27 -5.14 -29.22
C PRO A 119 28.45 -5.28 -28.27
N ALA A 120 28.90 -4.19 -27.66
CA ALA A 120 29.87 -4.25 -26.57
C ALA A 120 29.35 -5.11 -25.43
N ASN A 121 30.21 -5.87 -24.74
CA ASN A 121 29.79 -6.88 -23.77
C ASN A 121 30.70 -6.90 -22.54
N PHE A 122 30.09 -6.85 -21.36
CA PHE A 122 30.74 -7.19 -20.09
C PHE A 122 30.13 -8.50 -19.58
N GLN A 123 30.93 -9.57 -19.49
CA GLN A 123 30.42 -10.90 -19.21
C GLN A 123 31.17 -11.64 -18.09
N VAL A 124 30.40 -12.13 -17.12
CA VAL A 124 30.83 -13.08 -16.08
C VAL A 124 29.88 -14.27 -16.08
N GLY A 125 30.30 -15.38 -16.69
CA GLY A 125 29.44 -16.55 -16.88
C GLY A 125 28.31 -16.33 -17.89
N THR A 126 27.45 -17.34 -18.05
CA THR A 126 26.27 -17.30 -18.93
C THR A 126 25.08 -18.00 -18.27
N LEU A 127 23.90 -17.91 -18.91
CA LEU A 127 22.70 -18.62 -18.44
C LEU A 127 22.91 -20.14 -18.35
N THR A 128 23.59 -20.73 -19.33
CA THR A 128 23.84 -22.19 -19.42
C THR A 128 25.15 -22.62 -18.78
N SER A 129 26.04 -21.68 -18.45
CA SER A 129 27.35 -21.95 -17.84
C SER A 129 27.65 -20.88 -16.79
N ARG A 130 27.11 -21.09 -15.59
CA ARG A 130 27.35 -20.22 -14.42
C ARG A 130 28.85 -20.07 -14.16
N PHE A 131 29.28 -18.89 -13.71
CA PHE A 131 30.68 -18.67 -13.36
C PHE A 131 31.03 -19.55 -12.13
N PRO A 132 32.10 -20.37 -12.19
CA PRO A 132 32.31 -21.40 -11.18
C PRO A 132 33.03 -20.91 -9.91
N ASN A 133 33.82 -19.84 -10.00
CA ASN A 133 34.68 -19.34 -8.93
C ASN A 133 34.17 -18.00 -8.37
N LEU A 134 34.91 -17.40 -7.44
CA LEU A 134 34.63 -16.04 -6.98
C LEU A 134 35.04 -15.03 -8.07
N ALA A 135 34.13 -14.16 -8.48
CA ALA A 135 34.39 -13.02 -9.35
C ALA A 135 33.93 -11.74 -8.65
N THR A 136 34.86 -10.84 -8.37
CA THR A 136 34.56 -9.57 -7.70
C THR A 136 34.81 -8.41 -8.66
N ILE A 137 33.77 -7.65 -8.96
CA ILE A 137 33.89 -6.31 -9.55
C ILE A 137 33.87 -5.32 -8.38
N ARG A 138 35.01 -4.70 -8.09
CA ARG A 138 35.16 -3.75 -7.00
C ARG A 138 35.25 -2.34 -7.59
N LEU A 139 34.23 -1.54 -7.30
CA LEU A 139 34.22 -0.12 -7.59
C LEU A 139 34.85 0.59 -6.40
N SER A 140 36.08 1.06 -6.56
CA SER A 140 36.91 1.57 -5.47
C SER A 140 37.14 3.06 -5.56
N ASN A 141 37.32 3.62 -4.38
CA ASN A 141 37.60 5.02 -4.18
C ASN A 141 38.64 5.27 -3.06
N THR A 142 39.44 4.26 -2.70
CA THR A 142 40.21 4.30 -1.43
C THR A 142 41.31 5.38 -1.36
N ASN A 143 41.31 6.04 -0.20
CA ASN A 143 42.27 7.01 0.37
C ASN A 143 43.69 6.47 0.66
N GLY A 144 44.32 5.75 -0.27
CA GLY A 144 45.77 5.52 -0.22
C GLY A 144 46.56 6.70 -0.79
N THR A 145 47.90 6.59 -0.86
CA THR A 145 48.77 7.54 -1.61
C THR A 145 48.45 7.63 -3.11
N HIS A 146 47.48 6.86 -3.61
CA HIS A 146 46.94 6.88 -4.97
C HIS A 146 45.41 6.65 -4.99
N ALA A 147 44.61 7.68 -4.70
CA ALA A 147 43.16 7.63 -4.90
C ALA A 147 42.83 7.32 -6.37
N LEU A 148 41.88 6.39 -6.61
CA LEU A 148 41.35 6.13 -7.95
C LEU A 148 40.34 7.22 -8.29
N VAL A 149 40.64 8.00 -9.33
CA VAL A 149 39.79 9.10 -9.76
C VAL A 149 39.37 8.82 -11.19
N PRO A 150 38.06 8.83 -11.50
CA PRO A 150 37.58 8.80 -12.86
C PRO A 150 38.35 9.82 -13.71
N PRO A 151 38.63 9.54 -14.99
CA PRO A 151 39.20 10.55 -15.86
C PRO A 151 38.34 11.82 -15.80
N GLY A 152 38.94 13.00 -15.94
CA GLY A 152 38.15 14.25 -15.98
C GLY A 152 37.25 14.28 -17.22
N ALA A 153 36.08 14.92 -17.12
CA ALA A 153 35.06 14.96 -18.18
C ALA A 153 35.54 15.47 -19.56
N SER A 154 36.63 16.25 -19.61
CA SER A 154 37.26 16.71 -20.87
C SER A 154 38.16 15.65 -21.54
N SER A 155 38.38 14.52 -20.88
CA SER A 155 39.23 13.45 -21.37
C SER A 155 38.63 12.82 -22.64
N LYS A 156 39.51 12.32 -23.51
CA LYS A 156 39.11 11.57 -24.71
C LYS A 156 38.23 10.35 -24.36
N TYR A 157 38.30 9.81 -23.13
CA TYR A 157 37.49 8.65 -22.75
C TYR A 157 35.99 8.97 -22.63
N TYR A 158 35.59 10.25 -22.60
CA TYR A 158 34.20 10.70 -22.63
C TYR A 158 33.73 11.17 -24.02
N THR A 159 34.43 10.79 -25.08
CA THR A 159 33.98 11.07 -26.45
C THR A 159 33.57 9.80 -27.18
N LYS A 160 32.64 9.92 -28.14
CA LYS A 160 32.08 8.78 -28.88
C LYS A 160 33.15 7.95 -29.57
N SER A 161 34.11 8.61 -30.23
CA SER A 161 35.21 7.95 -30.96
C SER A 161 36.50 7.81 -30.13
N GLY A 162 36.51 8.34 -28.91
CA GLY A 162 37.68 8.60 -28.09
C GLY A 162 38.86 9.27 -28.78
N VAL A 163 38.53 10.15 -29.74
CA VAL A 163 39.40 11.20 -30.26
C VAL A 163 39.15 12.46 -29.44
N ALA A 164 40.21 13.11 -28.97
CA ALA A 164 40.12 14.36 -28.22
C ALA A 164 39.41 15.44 -29.07
N GLY A 165 38.46 16.17 -28.47
CA GLY A 165 37.69 17.21 -29.15
C GLY A 165 36.58 16.71 -30.09
N SER A 166 36.34 15.40 -30.16
CA SER A 166 35.18 14.85 -30.88
C SER A 166 33.90 14.89 -30.02
N ALA A 167 32.76 14.52 -30.62
CA ALA A 167 31.46 14.54 -29.96
C ALA A 167 31.48 13.77 -28.62
N LEU A 168 30.99 14.41 -27.57
CA LEU A 168 30.92 13.85 -26.22
C LEU A 168 29.87 12.73 -26.11
N LEU A 169 30.00 11.92 -25.06
CA LEU A 169 28.93 11.06 -24.56
C LEU A 169 27.74 11.91 -24.06
N ALA A 170 26.60 11.28 -23.84
CA ALA A 170 25.45 11.94 -23.21
C ALA A 170 25.83 12.52 -21.84
N GLY A 171 25.24 13.67 -21.49
CA GLY A 171 25.54 14.37 -20.24
C GLY A 171 25.36 13.48 -19.00
N GLU A 172 24.24 12.76 -18.93
CA GLU A 172 23.94 11.82 -17.85
C GLU A 172 24.98 10.70 -17.74
N THR A 173 25.39 10.11 -18.86
CA THR A 173 26.46 9.09 -18.90
C THR A 173 27.75 9.64 -18.31
N MET A 174 28.16 10.85 -18.71
CA MET A 174 29.37 11.47 -18.16
C MET A 174 29.24 11.77 -16.67
N CYS A 175 28.10 12.31 -16.22
CA CYS A 175 27.84 12.63 -14.82
C CYS A 175 27.79 11.39 -13.93
N ALA A 176 27.29 10.25 -14.43
CA ALA A 176 27.30 8.99 -13.70
C ALA A 176 28.72 8.42 -13.58
N LEU A 177 29.51 8.45 -14.66
CA LEU A 177 30.89 7.97 -14.64
C LEU A 177 31.83 8.81 -13.76
N ASP A 178 31.67 10.15 -13.77
CA ASP A 178 32.44 11.08 -12.94
C ASP A 178 32.18 10.86 -11.45
N ASP A 179 31.00 10.32 -11.11
CA ASP A 179 30.59 9.96 -9.75
C ASP A 179 30.79 8.46 -9.45
N HIS A 180 31.84 7.87 -10.04
CA HIS A 180 32.27 6.47 -9.84
C HIS A 180 31.22 5.42 -10.27
N GLY A 181 30.48 5.69 -11.35
CA GLY A 181 29.43 4.80 -11.87
C GLY A 181 29.93 3.60 -12.68
N PHE A 182 29.18 2.50 -12.64
CA PHE A 182 29.19 1.45 -13.66
C PHE A 182 28.01 1.67 -14.61
N VAL A 183 28.32 2.19 -15.81
CA VAL A 183 27.33 2.59 -16.80
C VAL A 183 27.31 1.63 -18.00
N VAL A 184 26.10 1.23 -18.41
CA VAL A 184 25.85 0.42 -19.62
C VAL A 184 24.89 1.18 -20.52
N GLU A 185 25.29 1.45 -21.76
CA GLU A 185 24.50 2.27 -22.70
C GLU A 185 24.61 1.85 -24.18
N ASP A 186 23.79 2.48 -25.03
CA ASP A 186 23.86 2.43 -26.49
C ASP A 186 23.87 1.02 -27.12
N GLY A 187 22.97 0.16 -26.63
CA GLY A 187 22.82 -1.22 -27.14
C GLY A 187 23.88 -2.21 -26.65
N ALA A 188 24.74 -1.80 -25.71
CA ALA A 188 25.69 -2.69 -25.06
C ALA A 188 24.99 -3.76 -24.21
N VAL A 189 25.74 -4.79 -23.83
CA VAL A 189 25.26 -5.97 -23.10
C VAL A 189 26.01 -6.16 -21.79
N LEU A 190 25.27 -6.35 -20.70
CA LEU A 190 25.78 -6.75 -19.39
C LEU A 190 25.23 -8.13 -19.02
N ARG A 191 26.13 -9.06 -18.69
CA ARG A 191 25.81 -10.45 -18.32
C ARG A 191 26.58 -10.84 -17.07
N LEU A 192 25.87 -10.91 -15.94
CA LEU A 192 26.43 -11.40 -14.68
C LEU A 192 25.67 -12.65 -14.24
N PHE A 193 26.35 -13.80 -14.21
CA PHE A 193 25.76 -15.11 -13.99
C PHE A 193 26.57 -15.94 -12.99
N GLY A 194 26.20 -15.83 -11.72
CA GLY A 194 26.77 -16.62 -10.64
C GLY A 194 26.12 -18.00 -10.47
N LYS A 195 26.60 -18.75 -9.49
CA LYS A 195 25.99 -20.00 -9.03
C LYS A 195 24.72 -19.67 -8.26
N ASP A 196 23.60 -20.26 -8.70
CA ASP A 196 22.32 -20.09 -8.02
C ASP A 196 22.37 -20.65 -6.59
N PRO A 197 22.02 -19.86 -5.56
CA PRO A 197 21.76 -20.40 -4.24
C PRO A 197 20.52 -21.28 -4.28
N ASN A 198 20.49 -22.31 -3.42
CA ASN A 198 19.40 -23.28 -3.37
C ASN A 198 18.88 -23.47 -1.94
N PRO A 199 17.69 -22.94 -1.60
CA PRO A 199 17.00 -21.84 -2.29
C PRO A 199 17.74 -20.51 -2.07
N VAL A 200 17.27 -19.46 -2.75
CA VAL A 200 17.74 -18.07 -2.52
C VAL A 200 17.30 -17.58 -1.13
N TRP A 201 16.04 -17.83 -0.81
CA TRP A 201 15.46 -17.63 0.50
C TRP A 201 14.38 -18.69 0.74
N THR A 202 14.05 -18.91 2.00
CA THR A 202 13.02 -19.85 2.47
C THR A 202 12.46 -19.31 3.78
N ARG A 203 11.74 -20.12 4.56
CA ARG A 203 11.28 -19.80 5.91
C ARG A 203 11.68 -20.87 6.90
N LEU A 204 11.54 -20.58 8.19
CA LEU A 204 11.71 -21.57 9.25
C LEU A 204 10.75 -22.76 9.05
N GLU A 205 11.21 -23.94 9.42
CA GLU A 205 10.36 -25.14 9.42
C GLU A 205 9.31 -25.03 10.54
N GLU A 206 8.11 -25.56 10.30
CA GLU A 206 7.02 -25.55 11.27
C GLU A 206 7.47 -26.09 12.64
N GLY A 207 7.24 -25.33 13.71
CA GLY A 207 7.64 -25.65 15.08
C GLY A 207 9.07 -25.28 15.46
N TYR A 208 9.88 -24.70 14.57
CA TYR A 208 11.29 -24.35 14.83
C TYR A 208 11.48 -22.84 15.06
N THR A 209 10.89 -22.32 16.13
CA THR A 209 11.19 -20.97 16.63
C THR A 209 12.66 -20.89 17.05
N ILE A 210 13.38 -19.86 16.59
CA ILE A 210 14.72 -19.51 17.08
C ILE A 210 14.54 -18.68 18.34
N HIS A 211 15.28 -18.97 19.40
CA HIS A 211 15.30 -18.18 20.64
C HIS A 211 16.66 -17.48 20.84
N ASP A 212 16.71 -16.53 21.79
CA ASP A 212 17.95 -15.86 22.18
C ASP A 212 19.06 -16.88 22.52
N ASN A 213 20.27 -16.60 22.05
CA ASN A 213 21.48 -17.42 22.09
C ASN A 213 21.46 -18.73 21.29
N ASP A 214 20.38 -19.08 20.59
CA ASP A 214 20.38 -20.24 19.70
C ASP A 214 21.43 -20.07 18.60
N THR A 215 22.05 -21.18 18.19
CA THR A 215 23.10 -21.19 17.15
C THR A 215 22.79 -22.17 16.01
N ALA A 216 21.62 -22.81 16.06
CA ALA A 216 21.15 -23.72 15.04
C ALA A 216 19.62 -23.70 14.95
N PHE A 217 19.10 -23.94 13.75
CA PHE A 217 17.67 -23.94 13.47
C PHE A 217 17.36 -24.79 12.23
N THR A 218 16.08 -24.97 11.92
CA THR A 218 15.63 -25.75 10.77
C THR A 218 14.80 -24.88 9.83
N VAL A 219 15.00 -25.04 8.53
CA VAL A 219 14.25 -24.32 7.49
C VAL A 219 13.50 -25.27 6.57
N VAL A 220 12.49 -24.73 5.87
CA VAL A 220 11.80 -25.47 4.81
C VAL A 220 12.78 -25.73 3.66
N GLY A 221 12.90 -26.99 3.26
CA GLY A 221 13.75 -27.40 2.14
C GLY A 221 13.19 -27.01 0.77
N ASN A 222 14.06 -26.85 -0.23
CA ASN A 222 13.62 -26.45 -1.57
C ASN A 222 13.28 -27.65 -2.47
N ALA A 223 12.24 -27.52 -3.29
CA ALA A 223 11.85 -28.54 -4.27
C ALA A 223 12.89 -28.66 -5.41
N PRO A 224 13.09 -29.87 -5.99
CA PRO A 224 12.44 -31.13 -5.68
C PRO A 224 13.16 -31.96 -4.60
N THR A 225 14.35 -31.54 -4.16
CA THR A 225 15.17 -32.32 -3.23
C THR A 225 14.62 -32.31 -1.80
N GLY A 226 13.86 -31.26 -1.43
CA GLY A 226 13.44 -31.02 -0.06
C GLY A 226 14.60 -30.65 0.87
N LEU A 227 15.72 -30.16 0.31
CA LEU A 227 16.96 -29.88 1.03
C LEU A 227 17.50 -28.51 0.64
N VAL A 228 18.31 -27.97 1.53
CA VAL A 228 19.04 -26.71 1.38
C VAL A 228 20.46 -27.03 0.89
N GLY A 229 21.07 -26.10 0.15
CA GLY A 229 22.40 -26.27 -0.47
C GLY A 229 23.40 -25.16 -0.11
N TRP A 230 23.31 -24.59 1.08
CA TRP A 230 24.14 -23.46 1.50
C TRP A 230 25.51 -23.91 2.03
N LYS A 231 26.53 -23.07 1.87
CA LYS A 231 27.92 -23.42 2.20
C LYS A 231 28.43 -22.71 3.44
N ASN A 232 29.36 -23.35 4.14
CA ASN A 232 30.06 -22.75 5.27
C ASN A 232 30.60 -21.36 4.91
N GLY A 233 30.45 -20.40 5.82
CA GLY A 233 30.87 -19.02 5.63
C GLY A 233 29.95 -18.15 4.77
N TYR A 234 28.81 -18.68 4.29
CA TYR A 234 27.78 -17.82 3.67
C TYR A 234 27.16 -16.90 4.72
N GLU A 235 26.97 -15.64 4.33
CA GLU A 235 26.12 -14.71 5.07
C GLU A 235 24.65 -14.97 4.74
N ILE A 236 23.84 -15.03 5.79
CA ILE A 236 22.39 -15.13 5.74
C ILE A 236 21.76 -13.98 6.53
N VAL A 237 20.50 -13.69 6.27
CA VAL A 237 19.66 -12.85 7.12
C VAL A 237 18.40 -13.64 7.53
N VAL A 238 17.99 -13.49 8.78
CA VAL A 238 16.70 -13.98 9.30
C VAL A 238 15.80 -12.78 9.57
N ALA A 239 14.58 -12.82 9.03
CA ALA A 239 13.60 -11.75 9.15
C ALA A 239 13.14 -11.52 10.60
N SER A 240 12.74 -10.28 10.92
CA SER A 240 11.99 -10.02 12.14
C SER A 240 10.63 -10.72 12.07
N THR A 241 10.13 -11.20 13.21
CA THR A 241 8.75 -11.70 13.37
C THR A 241 7.98 -10.87 14.39
N ASP A 242 8.48 -9.68 14.69
CA ASP A 242 7.88 -8.74 15.63
C ASP A 242 7.68 -7.37 14.96
N PHE A 243 7.14 -6.39 15.68
CA PHE A 243 6.87 -5.07 15.12
C PHE A 243 8.13 -4.35 14.67
N ASP A 244 9.25 -4.46 15.41
CA ASP A 244 10.50 -3.80 15.05
C ASP A 244 11.22 -4.57 13.94
N GLN A 245 11.26 -3.98 12.74
CA GLN A 245 12.04 -4.51 11.62
C GLN A 245 13.52 -4.70 11.93
N LEU A 246 14.09 -3.92 12.88
CA LEU A 246 15.51 -3.97 13.21
C LEU A 246 15.91 -5.22 14.00
N GLN A 247 14.93 -6.02 14.43
CA GLN A 247 15.19 -7.35 15.00
C GLN A 247 15.65 -8.37 13.94
N ALA A 248 15.62 -8.05 12.64
CA ALA A 248 16.21 -8.91 11.62
C ALA A 248 17.73 -9.06 11.80
N GLU A 249 18.24 -10.29 11.81
CA GLU A 249 19.64 -10.56 12.16
C GLU A 249 20.43 -11.16 10.99
N LYS A 250 21.55 -10.52 10.64
CA LYS A 250 22.56 -11.07 9.73
C LYS A 250 23.48 -12.05 10.49
N LYS A 251 23.61 -13.28 9.99
CA LYS A 251 24.48 -14.33 10.56
C LYS A 251 25.40 -14.93 9.50
N VAL A 252 26.45 -15.61 9.96
CA VAL A 252 27.37 -16.37 9.12
C VAL A 252 27.21 -17.86 9.42
N LEU A 253 27.10 -18.69 8.38
CA LEU A 253 27.03 -20.13 8.54
C LEU A 253 28.34 -20.71 9.09
N SER A 254 28.26 -21.59 10.08
CA SER A 254 29.41 -22.28 10.69
C SER A 254 29.74 -23.64 10.05
N GLY A 255 28.92 -24.09 9.11
CA GLY A 255 29.10 -25.34 8.36
C GLY A 255 28.27 -25.37 7.07
N ASP A 256 28.49 -26.39 6.23
CA ASP A 256 27.67 -26.65 5.05
C ASP A 256 26.26 -27.12 5.47
N ALA A 257 25.23 -26.39 5.06
CA ALA A 257 23.84 -26.82 5.21
C ALA A 257 23.44 -27.64 3.97
N THR A 258 23.60 -28.96 4.07
CA THR A 258 23.23 -29.93 3.01
C THR A 258 21.91 -30.66 3.30
N GLY A 259 21.31 -30.39 4.46
CA GLY A 259 20.00 -30.85 4.89
C GLY A 259 19.03 -29.70 5.03
N VAL A 260 18.16 -29.74 6.04
CA VAL A 260 17.29 -28.62 6.47
C VAL A 260 17.80 -27.91 7.72
N SER A 261 18.78 -28.49 8.40
CA SER A 261 19.42 -27.90 9.58
C SER A 261 20.51 -26.90 9.18
N VAL A 262 20.47 -25.74 9.81
CA VAL A 262 21.38 -24.62 9.58
C VAL A 262 22.06 -24.31 10.90
N ALA A 263 23.36 -24.03 10.88
CA ALA A 263 24.14 -23.63 12.04
C ALA A 263 24.91 -22.34 11.75
N VAL A 264 24.98 -21.45 12.73
CA VAL A 264 25.60 -20.13 12.63
C VAL A 264 26.79 -20.00 13.58
N THR A 265 27.65 -19.00 13.33
CA THR A 265 28.87 -18.77 14.12
C THR A 265 28.64 -18.00 15.41
N THR A 266 27.54 -17.23 15.51
CA THR A 266 27.16 -16.44 16.69
C THR A 266 25.69 -16.67 17.03
N GLY A 267 25.37 -16.61 18.33
CA GLY A 267 23.99 -16.77 18.80
C GLY A 267 23.07 -15.65 18.29
N PHE A 268 21.78 -15.94 18.14
CA PHE A 268 20.73 -14.94 17.92
C PHE A 268 20.53 -14.09 19.18
N SER A 269 20.02 -12.88 18.98
CA SER A 269 19.73 -11.91 20.05
C SER A 269 18.22 -11.69 20.20
N ASN A 270 17.45 -12.00 19.15
CA ASN A 270 16.00 -11.95 19.14
C ASN A 270 15.43 -13.35 18.80
N THR A 271 14.21 -13.57 19.25
CA THR A 271 13.36 -14.67 18.83
C THR A 271 12.91 -14.48 17.39
N HIS A 272 12.96 -15.54 16.60
CA HIS A 272 12.38 -15.58 15.26
C HIS A 272 11.33 -16.68 15.21
N TRP A 273 10.07 -16.28 15.05
CA TRP A 273 8.92 -17.18 15.14
C TRP A 273 8.94 -18.23 14.04
N GLY A 274 8.72 -19.49 14.42
CA GLY A 274 8.81 -20.66 13.53
C GLY A 274 7.52 -21.45 13.43
N LYS A 275 6.36 -20.84 13.71
CA LYS A 275 5.06 -21.53 13.64
C LYS A 275 4.06 -20.85 12.72
N THR A 276 3.20 -21.69 12.15
CA THR A 276 1.90 -21.27 11.64
C THR A 276 0.95 -21.20 12.81
N GLU A 277 0.35 -20.03 13.02
CA GLU A 277 -0.60 -19.81 14.09
C GLU A 277 -1.94 -20.45 13.72
N GLU A 278 -2.31 -21.49 14.47
CA GLU A 278 -3.65 -22.05 14.52
C GLU A 278 -4.22 -21.62 15.88
N PRO A 279 -5.15 -20.64 15.97
CA PRO A 279 -5.68 -20.24 17.26
C PRO A 279 -6.54 -21.40 17.81
N ALA A 280 -5.92 -22.32 18.55
CA ALA A 280 -6.60 -23.50 19.06
C ALA A 280 -7.75 -23.08 20.01
N PRO A 281 -8.96 -23.65 19.88
CA PRO A 281 -9.30 -24.90 19.19
C PRO A 281 -9.83 -24.76 17.74
N LEU A 282 -9.44 -23.72 16.99
CA LEU A 282 -9.93 -23.48 15.63
C LEU A 282 -9.34 -24.43 14.57
N ASP A 283 -9.95 -24.44 13.38
CA ASP A 283 -9.49 -25.21 12.22
C ASP A 283 -8.56 -24.39 11.31
N SER A 284 -8.05 -25.05 10.25
CA SER A 284 -7.08 -24.46 9.32
C SER A 284 -7.59 -23.25 8.53
N SER A 285 -8.88 -22.91 8.65
CA SER A 285 -9.42 -21.69 8.01
C SER A 285 -8.97 -20.40 8.71
N PHE A 286 -8.42 -20.51 9.93
CA PHE A 286 -7.83 -19.39 10.66
C PHE A 286 -6.31 -19.31 10.56
N ASP A 287 -5.65 -20.24 9.86
CA ASP A 287 -4.18 -20.31 9.87
C ASP A 287 -3.52 -19.04 9.34
N ILE A 288 -2.58 -18.48 10.09
CA ILE A 288 -1.67 -17.47 9.58
C ILE A 288 -0.22 -17.93 9.78
N ASP A 289 0.53 -18.03 8.68
CA ASP A 289 1.92 -18.47 8.74
C ASP A 289 2.82 -17.24 8.95
N GLU A 290 3.35 -17.15 10.17
CA GLU A 290 4.23 -16.09 10.68
C GLU A 290 5.69 -16.55 10.79
N ARG A 291 6.06 -17.59 10.05
CA ARG A 291 7.41 -18.14 10.13
C ARG A 291 8.42 -17.21 9.49
N ALA A 292 9.49 -16.91 10.22
CA ALA A 292 10.54 -16.02 9.76
C ALA A 292 11.17 -16.49 8.44
N GLU A 293 11.34 -15.57 7.50
CA GLU A 293 12.10 -15.80 6.28
C GLU A 293 13.61 -15.86 6.60
N VAL A 294 14.30 -16.75 5.88
CA VAL A 294 15.75 -16.94 5.95
C VAL A 294 16.32 -16.84 4.55
N ALA A 295 17.21 -15.88 4.32
CA ALA A 295 17.73 -15.55 3.00
C ALA A 295 19.25 -15.57 2.94
N VAL A 296 19.81 -16.12 1.86
CA VAL A 296 21.26 -16.09 1.62
C VAL A 296 21.63 -14.77 0.95
N LEU A 297 22.58 -14.04 1.54
CA LEU A 297 23.12 -12.81 0.96
C LEU A 297 24.35 -13.08 0.09
N THR A 298 25.17 -14.07 0.45
CA THR A 298 26.39 -14.40 -0.29
C THR A 298 26.13 -14.94 -1.70
N ARG A 299 26.79 -14.37 -2.72
CA ARG A 299 26.94 -14.95 -4.06
C ARG A 299 28.42 -15.10 -4.43
N ASN A 300 28.72 -15.81 -5.51
CA ASN A 300 30.10 -15.92 -5.99
C ASN A 300 30.44 -14.90 -7.07
N VAL A 301 29.46 -14.26 -7.72
CA VAL A 301 29.69 -13.08 -8.57
C VAL A 301 29.22 -11.88 -7.77
N ARG A 302 30.09 -10.89 -7.57
CA ARG A 302 29.82 -9.74 -6.70
C ARG A 302 30.18 -8.43 -7.38
N VAL A 303 29.35 -7.40 -7.17
CA VAL A 303 29.68 -6.00 -7.41
C VAL A 303 29.68 -5.29 -6.07
N ILE A 304 30.83 -4.76 -5.67
CA ILE A 304 31.02 -4.18 -4.34
C ILE A 304 31.55 -2.75 -4.49
N GLY A 305 30.92 -1.79 -3.80
CA GLY A 305 31.44 -0.43 -3.71
C GLY A 305 32.28 -0.19 -2.45
N GLU A 306 33.11 0.84 -2.48
CA GLU A 306 33.90 1.32 -1.34
C GLU A 306 33.56 2.77 -0.99
N ARG A 307 33.50 3.07 0.32
CA ARG A 307 33.11 4.39 0.83
C ARG A 307 34.18 5.44 0.52
N LEU A 308 33.73 6.64 0.17
CA LEU A 308 34.56 7.86 0.13
C LEU A 308 34.72 8.54 1.50
N SER A 309 35.88 9.14 1.77
CA SER A 309 35.94 10.21 2.77
C SER A 309 35.50 11.52 2.13
N ALA A 310 34.23 11.90 2.32
CA ALA A 310 33.95 13.32 2.31
C ALA A 310 34.62 13.92 3.56
N GLY A 311 35.18 15.12 3.49
CA GLY A 311 35.82 15.82 4.62
C GLY A 311 34.89 16.16 5.79
N THR A 312 33.72 15.54 5.86
CA THR A 312 32.78 15.48 6.98
C THR A 312 32.12 14.09 6.97
N ASP A 313 32.07 13.43 8.14
CA ASP A 313 31.60 12.04 8.32
C ASP A 313 30.12 11.79 7.93
N ALA A 314 29.38 12.82 7.51
CA ALA A 314 27.93 12.82 7.37
C ALA A 314 27.39 12.16 6.08
N PHE A 315 28.16 12.09 4.98
CA PHE A 315 27.64 11.56 3.71
C PHE A 315 28.11 10.13 3.44
N ARG A 316 27.17 9.18 3.29
CA ARG A 316 27.46 7.81 2.85
C ARG A 316 27.51 7.78 1.32
N TRP A 317 28.70 8.10 0.79
CA TRP A 317 28.95 8.12 -0.65
C TRP A 317 29.65 6.84 -1.09
N TYR A 318 28.90 6.02 -1.85
CA TYR A 318 29.39 4.82 -2.52
C TYR A 318 29.14 4.89 -4.04
N PRO A 319 29.90 4.13 -4.84
CA PRO A 319 29.64 3.91 -6.26
C PRO A 319 28.22 3.45 -6.56
N HIS A 320 27.79 3.61 -7.80
CA HIS A 320 26.42 3.32 -8.25
C HIS A 320 26.43 2.65 -9.63
N MET A 321 25.29 2.12 -10.08
CA MET A 321 25.15 1.53 -11.40
C MET A 321 23.99 2.16 -12.16
N MET A 322 24.15 2.35 -13.46
CA MET A 322 23.13 2.95 -14.32
C MET A 322 23.07 2.26 -15.68
N PHE A 323 21.85 1.90 -16.09
CA PHE A 323 21.54 1.30 -17.37
C PHE A 323 20.60 2.23 -18.11
N LEU A 324 21.04 2.79 -19.23
CA LEU A 324 20.29 3.82 -19.96
C LEU A 324 20.51 3.70 -21.46
N LYS A 325 19.61 4.22 -22.30
CA LYS A 325 19.85 4.33 -23.75
C LYS A 325 21.10 5.17 -24.03
N GLY A 326 21.24 6.27 -23.31
CA GLY A 326 22.45 7.09 -23.24
C GLY A 326 22.86 7.67 -24.59
N THR A 327 24.12 7.49 -24.93
CA THR A 327 24.77 8.18 -26.05
C THR A 327 24.32 7.67 -27.43
N ASN A 328 23.67 8.52 -28.23
CA ASN A 328 23.42 8.21 -29.64
C ASN A 328 24.72 8.23 -30.47
N ARG A 329 25.22 7.07 -30.90
CA ARG A 329 26.41 6.95 -31.79
C ARG A 329 26.09 6.84 -33.29
N GLY A 330 24.87 7.18 -33.69
CA GLY A 330 24.35 7.04 -35.05
C GLY A 330 23.22 6.01 -35.10
N GLY A 331 22.14 6.32 -35.82
CA GLY A 331 20.95 5.44 -35.90
C GLY A 331 20.00 5.52 -34.71
N GLY A 332 20.21 6.42 -33.75
CA GLY A 332 19.44 6.53 -32.50
C GLY A 332 20.15 5.87 -31.32
N ALA A 333 19.93 6.39 -30.11
CA ALA A 333 20.42 5.73 -28.89
C ALA A 333 19.65 4.41 -28.68
N ARG A 334 20.38 3.31 -28.52
CA ARG A 334 19.79 1.97 -28.42
C ARG A 334 19.68 1.53 -26.97
N THR A 335 18.58 0.84 -26.63
CA THR A 335 18.39 0.24 -25.31
C THR A 335 19.44 -0.85 -25.05
N PRO A 336 20.26 -0.74 -23.99
CA PRO A 336 21.22 -1.80 -23.62
C PRO A 336 20.50 -3.06 -23.12
N SER A 337 21.13 -4.23 -23.22
CA SER A 337 20.63 -5.51 -22.65
C SER A 337 21.27 -5.83 -21.31
N VAL A 338 20.46 -6.00 -20.26
CA VAL A 338 20.94 -6.24 -18.89
C VAL A 338 20.36 -7.55 -18.35
N ARG A 339 21.24 -8.50 -18.02
CA ARG A 339 20.87 -9.82 -17.50
C ARG A 339 21.71 -10.14 -16.27
N LEU A 340 21.07 -10.11 -15.12
CA LEU A 340 21.69 -10.28 -13.81
C LEU A 340 21.10 -11.52 -13.16
N CYS A 341 21.94 -12.48 -12.81
CA CYS A 341 21.51 -13.72 -12.19
C CYS A 341 22.48 -14.18 -11.11
N ALA A 342 21.96 -14.49 -9.93
CA ALA A 342 22.75 -15.00 -8.81
C ALA A 342 24.00 -14.14 -8.53
N THR A 343 23.82 -12.82 -8.60
CA THR A 343 24.87 -11.82 -8.40
C THR A 343 24.58 -11.03 -7.12
N GLU A 344 25.62 -10.77 -6.34
CA GLU A 344 25.54 -9.98 -5.12
C GLU A 344 25.96 -8.54 -5.40
N PHE A 345 25.17 -7.58 -4.93
CA PHE A 345 25.41 -6.16 -5.02
C PHE A 345 25.43 -5.61 -3.61
N THR A 346 26.53 -5.01 -3.18
CA THR A 346 26.62 -4.50 -1.81
C THR A 346 27.48 -3.25 -1.71
N LYS A 347 27.13 -2.39 -0.74
CA LYS A 347 27.81 -1.12 -0.50
C LYS A 347 27.80 -0.21 -1.71
N LEU A 348 26.62 0.02 -2.25
CA LEU A 348 26.39 0.86 -3.43
C LEU A 348 25.33 1.92 -3.12
N GLY A 349 25.29 2.96 -3.96
CA GLY A 349 24.38 4.08 -3.86
C GLY A 349 24.99 5.28 -3.13
N ARG A 350 24.59 6.49 -3.55
CA ARG A 350 25.02 7.73 -2.91
C ARG A 350 23.83 8.37 -2.20
N GLU A 351 23.88 8.37 -0.88
CA GLU A 351 22.79 8.87 -0.05
C GLU A 351 22.38 10.30 -0.41
N GLY A 352 21.07 10.50 -0.58
CA GLY A 352 20.48 11.81 -0.88
C GLY A 352 20.78 12.37 -2.28
N VAL A 353 21.38 11.60 -3.19
CA VAL A 353 21.69 12.08 -4.55
C VAL A 353 20.87 11.35 -5.61
N LEU A 354 20.02 12.10 -6.31
CA LEU A 354 19.17 11.59 -7.39
C LEU A 354 19.96 10.78 -8.43
N SER A 355 19.34 9.69 -8.89
CA SER A 355 19.87 8.81 -9.94
C SER A 355 21.17 8.08 -9.59
N ARG A 356 21.64 8.12 -8.34
CA ARG A 356 22.85 7.44 -7.85
C ARG A 356 22.49 6.22 -7.00
N TYR A 357 21.85 5.24 -7.64
CA TYR A 357 21.31 4.05 -6.99
C TYR A 357 22.18 2.80 -7.23
N PRO A 358 22.11 1.78 -6.36
CA PRO A 358 22.81 0.52 -6.56
C PRO A 358 22.56 -0.12 -7.93
N LEU A 359 21.30 -0.12 -8.38
CA LEU A 359 20.87 -0.66 -9.66
C LEU A 359 19.79 0.26 -10.23
N HIS A 360 20.08 0.98 -11.30
CA HIS A 360 19.16 1.93 -11.91
C HIS A 360 18.84 1.57 -13.37
N PHE A 361 17.64 1.06 -13.64
CA PHE A 361 17.09 0.88 -14.98
C PHE A 361 16.42 2.19 -15.40
N HIS A 362 17.15 3.02 -16.14
CA HIS A 362 16.81 4.41 -16.40
C HIS A 362 16.31 4.63 -17.84
N GLU A 363 15.00 4.88 -17.97
CA GLU A 363 14.29 5.25 -19.21
C GLU A 363 14.52 4.31 -20.40
N LEU A 364 14.57 3.01 -20.13
CA LEU A 364 14.81 2.00 -21.16
C LEU A 364 13.60 1.84 -22.11
N GLY A 365 12.42 2.32 -21.71
CA GLY A 365 11.16 2.08 -22.42
C GLY A 365 10.71 0.62 -22.30
N ASP A 366 9.97 0.14 -23.30
CA ASP A 366 9.60 -1.27 -23.44
C ASP A 366 10.84 -2.13 -23.70
N VAL A 367 11.12 -3.04 -22.76
CA VAL A 367 12.23 -3.99 -22.83
C VAL A 367 11.79 -5.45 -23.06
N GLY A 368 10.54 -5.73 -23.47
CA GLY A 368 10.17 -7.08 -23.86
C GLY A 368 8.73 -7.29 -24.33
N PRO A 369 8.47 -8.30 -25.20
CA PRO A 369 7.11 -8.81 -25.39
C PRO A 369 6.67 -9.61 -24.16
N ALA A 370 5.51 -9.26 -23.61
CA ALA A 370 4.89 -9.91 -22.46
C ALA A 370 4.87 -11.46 -22.58
N GLY A 371 5.17 -12.14 -21.46
CA GLY A 371 4.78 -13.53 -21.23
C GLY A 371 5.79 -14.67 -21.52
N VAL A 372 6.76 -14.57 -22.45
CA VAL A 372 7.55 -15.78 -22.82
C VAL A 372 9.00 -15.44 -23.20
N THR A 373 9.94 -15.72 -22.28
CA THR A 373 11.42 -15.59 -22.40
C THR A 373 11.97 -14.14 -22.33
N LYS A 374 12.36 -13.73 -21.12
CA LYS A 374 12.79 -12.36 -20.77
C LYS A 374 14.24 -12.08 -21.20
N ASP A 375 14.42 -11.21 -22.19
CA ASP A 375 15.75 -10.76 -22.63
C ASP A 375 16.42 -9.78 -21.64
N TRP A 376 15.65 -9.22 -20.70
CA TRP A 376 16.08 -8.36 -19.60
C TRP A 376 15.52 -8.87 -18.26
N PHE A 377 16.40 -9.11 -17.30
CA PHE A 377 15.97 -9.57 -15.98
C PHE A 377 17.02 -9.35 -14.90
N ILE A 378 16.53 -9.29 -13.66
CA ILE A 378 17.29 -9.50 -12.44
C ILE A 378 16.66 -10.65 -11.67
N ALA A 379 17.43 -11.72 -11.43
CA ALA A 379 16.93 -12.89 -10.72
C ALA A 379 17.94 -13.58 -9.80
N ASN A 380 17.47 -14.13 -8.68
CA ASN A 380 18.32 -14.82 -7.69
C ASN A 380 19.42 -13.93 -7.09
N CYS A 381 19.36 -12.61 -7.28
CA CYS A 381 20.38 -11.67 -6.81
C CYS A 381 20.17 -11.32 -5.33
N SER A 382 21.23 -10.85 -4.70
CA SER A 382 21.18 -10.19 -3.40
C SER A 382 21.65 -8.75 -3.56
N VAL A 383 20.92 -7.80 -2.98
CA VAL A 383 21.22 -6.37 -3.01
C VAL A 383 21.15 -5.88 -1.57
N HIS A 384 22.28 -5.58 -0.94
CA HIS A 384 22.27 -5.34 0.50
C HIS A 384 23.30 -4.33 0.99
N GLU A 385 23.03 -3.72 2.14
CA GLU A 385 23.81 -2.61 2.69
C GLU A 385 23.91 -1.47 1.66
N THR A 386 22.76 -0.98 1.21
CA THR A 386 22.65 0.05 0.17
C THR A 386 22.33 1.41 0.78
N TYR A 387 22.88 2.46 0.17
CA TYR A 387 22.87 3.81 0.76
C TYR A 387 21.97 4.80 0.02
N ASN A 388 21.31 4.38 -1.05
CA ASN A 388 20.25 5.14 -1.71
C ASN A 388 19.39 4.21 -2.58
N ARG A 389 18.28 3.73 -2.01
CA ARG A 389 17.37 2.71 -2.54
C ARG A 389 18.06 1.36 -2.81
N GLY A 390 17.32 0.39 -3.35
CA GLY A 390 17.83 -0.91 -3.79
C GLY A 390 17.82 -1.02 -5.31
N ILE A 391 16.77 -1.65 -5.84
CA ILE A 391 16.52 -1.82 -7.28
C ILE A 391 15.56 -0.74 -7.76
N VAL A 392 16.00 0.09 -8.71
CA VAL A 392 15.23 1.23 -9.21
C VAL A 392 14.84 1.05 -10.67
N ILE A 393 13.56 1.27 -10.96
CA ILE A 393 12.94 1.19 -12.28
C ILE A 393 12.31 2.54 -12.60
N HIS A 394 12.81 3.19 -13.65
CA HIS A 394 12.37 4.52 -14.08
C HIS A 394 12.03 4.45 -15.57
N ALA A 395 10.79 4.82 -15.96
CA ALA A 395 10.27 4.78 -17.34
C ALA A 395 10.68 3.53 -18.14
N THR A 396 10.63 2.37 -17.49
CA THR A 396 11.07 1.07 -18.02
C THR A 396 9.94 0.06 -17.86
N GLN A 397 9.62 -0.66 -18.93
CA GLN A 397 8.45 -1.54 -19.02
C GLN A 397 8.86 -2.98 -19.31
N ASP A 398 8.04 -3.95 -18.91
CA ASP A 398 8.23 -5.37 -19.23
C ASP A 398 9.51 -6.00 -18.63
N LEU A 399 10.06 -5.41 -17.56
CA LEU A 399 11.20 -5.96 -16.83
C LEU A 399 10.79 -7.14 -15.95
N CYS A 400 11.66 -8.14 -15.87
CA CYS A 400 11.56 -9.24 -14.92
C CYS A 400 12.38 -9.00 -13.66
N ILE A 401 11.71 -9.00 -12.52
CA ILE A 401 12.31 -8.87 -11.19
C ILE A 401 11.82 -10.06 -10.36
N GLU A 402 12.66 -11.09 -10.24
CA GLU A 402 12.21 -12.38 -9.70
C GLU A 402 13.18 -13.02 -8.71
N ASN A 403 12.67 -13.47 -7.56
CA ASN A 403 13.46 -14.24 -6.59
C ASN A 403 14.73 -13.52 -6.12
N ASN A 404 14.66 -12.20 -5.93
CA ASN A 404 15.76 -11.40 -5.41
C ASN A 404 15.58 -11.13 -3.91
N VAL A 405 16.69 -10.87 -3.22
CA VAL A 405 16.70 -10.45 -1.81
C VAL A 405 17.27 -9.04 -1.73
N VAL A 406 16.51 -8.08 -1.20
CA VAL A 406 16.99 -6.73 -0.89
C VAL A 406 17.00 -6.54 0.62
N TYR A 407 18.15 -6.20 1.22
CA TYR A 407 18.30 -6.13 2.67
C TYR A 407 19.06 -4.89 3.13
N ASN A 408 18.55 -4.22 4.18
CA ASN A 408 19.21 -3.09 4.82
C ASN A 408 19.49 -1.95 3.82
N THR A 409 18.41 -1.28 3.43
CA THR A 409 18.41 -0.25 2.40
C THR A 409 18.05 1.11 2.98
N VAL A 410 18.91 2.10 2.79
CA VAL A 410 18.55 3.51 2.98
C VAL A 410 17.62 3.92 1.83
N GLY A 411 16.38 4.31 2.11
CA GLY A 411 15.34 4.56 1.12
C GLY A 411 14.54 3.29 0.75
N ASN A 412 13.85 3.34 -0.39
CA ASN A 412 12.97 2.25 -0.85
C ASN A 412 13.76 1.05 -1.42
N ALA A 413 13.36 -0.19 -1.11
CA ALA A 413 14.08 -1.40 -1.55
C ALA A 413 13.85 -1.75 -3.04
N TYR A 414 12.58 -1.77 -3.47
CA TYR A 414 12.15 -1.90 -4.86
C TYR A 414 11.36 -0.66 -5.23
N TYR A 415 11.93 0.21 -6.05
CA TYR A 415 11.39 1.55 -6.31
C TYR A 415 11.04 1.73 -7.78
N PHE A 416 9.75 1.94 -8.06
CA PHE A 416 9.23 2.28 -9.38
C PHE A 416 8.91 3.77 -9.40
N GLU A 417 9.76 4.53 -10.11
CA GLU A 417 9.90 5.97 -9.95
C GLU A 417 8.77 6.80 -10.57
N ASP A 418 8.07 6.27 -11.59
CA ASP A 418 7.04 7.00 -12.32
C ASP A 418 5.91 6.09 -12.85
N GLU A 419 4.88 6.69 -13.46
CA GLU A 419 3.79 5.97 -14.10
C GLU A 419 4.22 5.15 -15.34
N ALA A 420 5.32 5.55 -15.99
CA ALA A 420 5.84 4.91 -17.19
C ALA A 420 6.57 3.59 -16.89
N ALA A 421 6.98 3.37 -15.63
CA ALA A 421 7.48 2.12 -15.11
C ALA A 421 6.32 1.14 -14.83
N ARG A 422 5.94 0.33 -15.82
CA ARG A 422 4.74 -0.53 -15.80
C ARG A 422 4.95 -1.88 -16.47
N ASN A 423 3.97 -2.78 -16.39
CA ASN A 423 3.98 -4.12 -16.98
C ASN A 423 5.16 -5.00 -16.53
N CYS A 424 5.77 -4.71 -15.39
CA CYS A 424 6.87 -5.53 -14.88
C CYS A 424 6.32 -6.77 -14.15
N LEU A 425 7.05 -7.89 -14.25
CA LEU A 425 6.82 -9.03 -13.35
C LEU A 425 7.66 -8.82 -12.09
N VAL A 426 6.98 -8.63 -10.97
CA VAL A 426 7.58 -8.56 -9.63
C VAL A 426 7.12 -9.81 -8.89
N ARG A 427 7.97 -10.85 -8.87
CA ARG A 427 7.58 -12.15 -8.34
C ARG A 427 8.56 -12.75 -7.35
N HIS A 428 8.06 -13.29 -6.24
CA HIS A 428 8.85 -14.11 -5.31
C HIS A 428 10.07 -13.37 -4.73
N ASN A 429 10.02 -12.04 -4.67
CA ASN A 429 11.10 -11.23 -4.11
C ASN A 429 10.91 -11.07 -2.61
N LEU A 430 12.02 -10.98 -1.89
CA LEU A 430 12.06 -10.70 -0.46
C LEU A 430 12.78 -9.38 -0.22
N GLY A 431 12.12 -8.45 0.47
CA GLY A 431 12.75 -7.23 0.95
C GLY A 431 12.65 -7.13 2.46
N LEU A 432 13.75 -6.72 3.11
CA LEU A 432 13.81 -6.56 4.57
C LEU A 432 14.59 -5.30 4.94
N VAL A 433 14.09 -4.60 5.94
CA VAL A 433 14.74 -3.46 6.60
C VAL A 433 14.99 -2.28 5.66
N THR A 434 14.09 -1.31 5.70
CA THR A 434 14.27 0.00 5.06
C THR A 434 14.49 1.08 6.11
N THR A 435 15.40 2.01 5.85
CA THR A 435 15.70 3.12 6.77
C THR A 435 15.63 4.44 6.04
N LYS A 436 15.23 5.51 6.74
CA LYS A 436 15.28 6.85 6.15
C LYS A 436 16.74 7.27 5.89
N SER A 437 16.91 8.25 5.03
CA SER A 437 18.18 8.99 4.94
C SER A 437 18.46 9.71 6.27
N GLU A 438 19.73 9.72 6.71
CA GLU A 438 20.17 10.47 7.90
C GLU A 438 20.61 11.91 7.53
N LEU A 439 20.52 12.26 6.25
CA LEU A 439 20.80 13.61 5.77
C LEU A 439 19.58 14.51 6.01
N ASP A 440 19.56 15.19 7.16
CA ASP A 440 18.61 16.27 7.44
C ASP A 440 18.84 17.43 6.44
N ASN A 441 17.81 17.80 5.67
CA ASN A 441 17.88 18.90 4.68
C ASN A 441 18.95 18.69 3.59
N VAL A 442 18.74 17.74 2.68
CA VAL A 442 19.43 17.82 1.39
C VAL A 442 18.95 19.09 0.69
N PRO A 443 19.86 19.97 0.21
CA PRO A 443 19.48 21.22 -0.44
C PRO A 443 18.45 20.96 -1.53
N ASP A 444 17.38 21.74 -1.42
CA ASP A 444 16.04 21.68 -2.03
C ASP A 444 15.98 21.67 -3.58
N GLY A 445 16.82 20.86 -4.22
CA GLY A 445 16.92 20.77 -5.68
C GLY A 445 17.59 19.50 -6.22
N CYS A 446 18.08 18.60 -5.36
CA CYS A 446 18.57 17.27 -5.76
C CYS A 446 17.72 16.13 -5.19
N ILE A 447 16.80 16.41 -4.28
CA ILE A 447 15.67 15.55 -3.96
C ILE A 447 14.48 16.41 -4.35
N THR A 448 13.73 16.02 -5.37
CA THR A 448 12.43 16.66 -5.57
C THR A 448 11.62 16.40 -4.30
N GLN A 449 11.06 17.45 -3.68
CA GLN A 449 10.20 17.42 -2.49
C GLN A 449 8.98 16.48 -2.60
N PHE A 450 8.87 15.70 -3.68
CA PHE A 450 7.80 14.77 -3.98
C PHE A 450 8.18 13.31 -3.73
N ILE A 451 9.43 12.99 -3.39
CA ILE A 451 9.83 11.59 -3.15
C ILE A 451 9.85 11.30 -1.64
N LYS A 452 8.99 10.39 -1.19
CA LYS A 452 8.85 9.93 0.20
C LYS A 452 10.04 9.09 0.71
N ASP A 453 11.26 9.60 0.60
CA ASP A 453 12.46 8.96 1.17
C ASP A 453 12.53 9.10 2.71
N GLU A 454 11.69 9.94 3.30
CA GLU A 454 11.47 10.03 4.76
C GLU A 454 10.61 8.87 5.30
N GLU A 455 9.79 8.29 4.43
CA GLU A 455 8.85 7.18 4.68
C GLU A 455 9.12 5.98 3.76
N PRO A 456 10.32 5.38 3.80
CA PRO A 456 10.70 4.35 2.83
C PRO A 456 9.97 3.03 3.04
N SER A 457 9.58 2.44 1.93
CA SER A 457 8.81 1.20 1.83
C SER A 457 9.64 0.10 1.16
N VAL A 458 9.27 -1.16 1.38
CA VAL A 458 9.96 -2.27 0.71
C VAL A 458 9.65 -2.25 -0.78
N PHE A 459 8.37 -2.26 -1.15
CA PHE A 459 7.93 -2.10 -2.53
C PHE A 459 7.20 -0.76 -2.67
N TYR A 460 7.67 0.08 -3.59
CA TYR A 460 7.08 1.38 -3.88
C TYR A 460 6.68 1.46 -5.36
N PHE A 461 5.42 1.77 -5.62
CA PHE A 461 4.85 1.84 -6.96
C PHE A 461 4.16 3.18 -7.23
N HIS A 462 4.66 3.95 -8.20
CA HIS A 462 3.90 5.06 -8.81
C HIS A 462 2.86 4.59 -9.86
N SER A 463 2.82 3.29 -10.16
CA SER A 463 1.87 2.68 -11.09
C SER A 463 1.40 1.33 -10.56
N ALA A 464 0.08 1.14 -10.46
CA ALA A 464 -0.53 -0.14 -10.11
C ALA A 464 -0.54 -1.14 -11.27
N VAL A 465 -0.06 -0.75 -12.45
CA VAL A 465 -0.04 -1.61 -13.66
C VAL A 465 1.16 -2.56 -13.59
N GLN A 466 1.07 -3.56 -12.72
CA GLN A 466 2.14 -4.54 -12.45
C GLN A 466 1.57 -5.93 -12.16
N ARG A 467 2.39 -6.97 -12.36
CA ARG A 467 2.15 -8.31 -11.80
C ARG A 467 2.97 -8.48 -10.52
N ILE A 468 2.32 -8.30 -9.38
CA ILE A 468 2.90 -8.36 -8.04
C ILE A 468 2.43 -9.65 -7.37
N VAL A 469 3.29 -10.69 -7.41
CA VAL A 469 2.89 -12.05 -7.02
C VAL A 469 3.92 -12.68 -6.08
N GLU A 470 3.47 -13.28 -4.98
CA GLU A 470 4.33 -14.06 -4.05
C GLU A 470 5.50 -13.27 -3.44
N ASN A 471 5.45 -11.95 -3.35
CA ASN A 471 6.53 -11.15 -2.75
C ASN A 471 6.35 -11.02 -1.23
N VAL A 472 7.45 -10.89 -0.51
CA VAL A 472 7.47 -10.72 0.95
C VAL A 472 8.18 -9.42 1.31
N ALA A 473 7.50 -8.57 2.05
CA ALA A 473 8.07 -7.40 2.73
C ALA A 473 8.20 -7.71 4.23
N ALA A 474 9.38 -8.16 4.65
CA ALA A 474 9.66 -8.65 5.98
C ALA A 474 10.41 -7.59 6.82
N GLY A 475 9.77 -6.44 7.03
CA GLY A 475 10.34 -5.30 7.72
C GLY A 475 10.43 -4.06 6.83
N ALA A 476 9.64 -3.04 7.15
CA ALA A 476 9.63 -1.76 6.45
C ALA A 476 9.49 -0.60 7.45
N ARG A 477 10.10 0.55 7.12
CA ARG A 477 9.93 1.77 7.93
C ARG A 477 8.57 2.43 7.77
N HIS A 478 7.95 2.34 6.61
CA HIS A 478 6.62 2.92 6.39
C HIS A 478 5.63 1.87 5.93
N ALA A 479 5.78 1.35 4.71
CA ALA A 479 4.89 0.33 4.18
C ALA A 479 5.65 -0.87 3.60
N GLY A 480 5.07 -2.07 3.71
CA GLY A 480 5.52 -3.21 2.93
C GLY A 480 5.31 -2.94 1.44
N PHE A 481 4.10 -2.53 1.07
CA PHE A 481 3.72 -2.12 -0.28
C PHE A 481 3.10 -0.72 -0.26
N TYR A 482 3.74 0.23 -0.92
CA TYR A 482 3.25 1.58 -1.13
C TYR A 482 2.77 1.75 -2.57
N PHE A 483 1.51 2.17 -2.75
CA PHE A 483 0.95 2.58 -4.04
C PHE A 483 0.70 4.09 -4.05
N ASP A 484 1.62 4.81 -4.69
CA ASP A 484 1.58 6.28 -4.87
C ASP A 484 0.95 6.62 -6.22
N LEU A 485 -0.32 6.25 -6.34
CA LEU A 485 -1.05 6.47 -7.58
C LEU A 485 -1.44 7.95 -7.68
N PRO A 486 -1.48 8.53 -8.89
CA PRO A 486 -1.76 9.95 -9.06
C PRO A 486 -3.06 10.35 -8.38
N VAL A 487 -3.03 11.48 -7.66
CA VAL A 487 -4.20 12.01 -6.96
C VAL A 487 -4.94 12.98 -7.89
N PHE A 488 -6.27 12.85 -7.93
CA PHE A 488 -7.19 13.68 -8.69
C PHE A 488 -6.97 15.19 -8.44
N GLU A 489 -6.94 15.98 -9.52
CA GLU A 489 -7.24 17.42 -9.44
C GLU A 489 -8.72 17.68 -9.77
N LEU A 490 -9.43 18.32 -8.83
CA LEU A 490 -10.84 18.71 -8.96
C LEU A 490 -11.12 19.46 -10.27
N GLY A 491 -11.94 18.86 -11.14
CA GLY A 491 -12.48 19.51 -12.34
C GLY A 491 -11.96 18.99 -13.69
N ASN A 492 -11.06 17.99 -13.71
CA ASN A 492 -10.61 17.37 -14.96
C ASN A 492 -11.06 15.89 -15.11
N PRO A 493 -12.11 15.60 -15.90
CA PRO A 493 -12.65 14.25 -16.09
C PRO A 493 -11.79 13.34 -16.98
N SER A 494 -10.63 13.78 -17.50
CA SER A 494 -9.73 12.95 -18.31
C SER A 494 -8.73 12.10 -17.50
N SER A 495 -8.98 11.87 -16.22
CA SER A 495 -8.03 11.31 -15.23
C SER A 495 -8.33 9.86 -14.81
N ALA A 496 -8.84 9.04 -15.73
CA ALA A 496 -8.88 7.60 -15.52
C ALA A 496 -7.51 7.02 -15.92
N TRP A 497 -6.89 6.22 -15.07
CA TRP A 497 -5.73 5.44 -15.51
C TRP A 497 -6.24 4.26 -16.33
N SER A 498 -5.87 4.25 -17.60
CA SER A 498 -6.20 3.17 -18.53
C SER A 498 -5.11 2.11 -18.49
N VAL A 499 -5.53 0.86 -18.37
CA VAL A 499 -4.65 -0.29 -18.46
C VAL A 499 -4.26 -0.57 -19.93
N GLY A 500 -3.27 -1.43 -20.17
CA GLY A 500 -3.19 -2.12 -21.47
C GLY A 500 -4.31 -3.16 -21.57
N THR A 501 -4.45 -3.84 -22.71
CA THR A 501 -5.39 -4.99 -22.87
C THR A 501 -5.29 -5.95 -21.67
N GLU A 502 -6.46 -6.39 -21.17
CA GLU A 502 -6.80 -7.02 -19.88
C GLU A 502 -5.91 -8.14 -19.27
N GLU A 503 -4.85 -8.58 -19.93
CA GLU A 503 -3.93 -9.55 -19.35
C GLU A 503 -2.88 -8.78 -18.51
N GLU A 504 -2.65 -9.16 -17.25
CA GLU A 504 -1.43 -8.84 -16.47
C GLU A 504 -1.44 -7.69 -15.42
N ILE A 505 -2.52 -7.45 -14.66
CA ILE A 505 -2.41 -6.73 -13.36
C ILE A 505 -2.88 -7.63 -12.23
N SER A 506 -2.05 -7.84 -11.22
CA SER A 506 -2.37 -8.75 -10.13
C SER A 506 -1.64 -8.37 -8.85
N PHE A 507 -2.34 -8.43 -7.72
CA PHE A 507 -1.75 -8.44 -6.37
C PHE A 507 -2.20 -9.71 -5.65
N VAL A 508 -1.37 -10.75 -5.71
CA VAL A 508 -1.74 -12.12 -5.31
C VAL A 508 -0.66 -12.77 -4.46
N ASP A 509 -1.06 -13.41 -3.36
CA ASP A 509 -0.20 -14.21 -2.48
C ASP A 509 1.03 -13.43 -1.92
N ASN A 510 0.93 -12.10 -1.80
CA ASN A 510 1.98 -11.28 -1.20
C ASN A 510 1.88 -11.28 0.33
N VAL A 511 3.00 -11.00 1.00
CA VAL A 511 3.11 -10.93 2.46
C VAL A 511 3.77 -9.62 2.87
N ALA A 512 3.27 -8.95 3.91
CA ALA A 512 3.97 -7.84 4.56
C ALA A 512 3.90 -7.96 6.08
N HIS A 513 5.03 -7.83 6.77
CA HIS A 513 5.05 -7.83 8.23
C HIS A 513 6.20 -7.01 8.79
N SER A 514 6.18 -6.85 10.12
CA SER A 514 7.20 -6.09 10.85
C SER A 514 7.33 -4.66 10.31
N CYS A 515 6.22 -4.09 9.85
CA CYS A 515 6.19 -2.74 9.29
C CYS A 515 6.01 -1.77 10.44
N SER A 516 7.11 -1.10 10.80
CA SER A 516 7.17 -0.13 11.89
C SER A 516 7.52 1.25 11.35
N GLY A 517 6.58 2.18 11.46
CA GLY A 517 6.93 3.59 11.62
C GLY A 517 7.97 3.76 12.73
N PRO A 518 8.72 4.87 12.74
CA PRO A 518 9.65 5.13 13.85
C PRO A 518 8.93 4.97 15.20
N PRO A 519 9.63 4.58 16.29
CA PRO A 519 9.01 4.31 17.58
C PRO A 519 8.19 5.49 18.17
N ASN A 520 8.40 6.71 17.65
CA ASN A 520 7.62 7.92 17.97
C ASN A 520 6.77 8.45 16.79
N GLY A 521 6.58 7.66 15.73
CA GLY A 521 5.92 8.05 14.49
C GLY A 521 4.57 7.38 14.27
N SER A 522 3.79 7.97 13.37
CA SER A 522 2.41 7.60 13.02
C SER A 522 2.31 6.65 11.83
N ALA A 523 3.18 5.64 11.68
CA ALA A 523 3.20 4.81 10.47
C ALA A 523 3.48 3.33 10.74
N GLY A 524 3.28 2.49 9.72
CA GLY A 524 3.53 1.04 9.78
C GLY A 524 2.42 0.26 9.09
N PHE A 525 2.55 0.11 7.77
CA PHE A 525 1.50 -0.44 6.91
C PHE A 525 1.95 -1.73 6.23
N GLY A 526 1.10 -2.75 6.16
CA GLY A 526 1.35 -3.85 5.23
C GLY A 526 1.19 -3.37 3.79
N VAL A 527 0.02 -2.80 3.49
CA VAL A 527 -0.29 -2.04 2.28
C VAL A 527 -0.68 -0.61 2.65
N PHE A 528 -0.09 0.37 1.97
CA PHE A 528 -0.52 1.76 1.96
C PHE A 528 -0.86 2.17 0.54
N GLN A 529 -2.12 2.48 0.28
CA GLN A 529 -2.55 3.01 -1.01
C GLN A 529 -3.37 4.27 -0.83
N ASN A 530 -2.95 5.36 -1.46
CA ASN A 530 -3.70 6.61 -1.49
C ASN A 530 -4.00 7.04 -2.93
N THR A 531 -5.06 6.50 -3.55
CA THR A 531 -5.42 6.84 -4.94
C THR A 531 -6.66 7.72 -5.01
N GLY A 532 -6.52 8.89 -5.65
CA GLY A 532 -7.63 9.77 -6.04
C GLY A 532 -8.36 9.33 -7.33
N ASN A 533 -7.81 8.34 -8.04
CA ASN A 533 -8.25 7.98 -9.38
C ASN A 533 -8.98 6.64 -9.42
N ARG A 534 -9.93 6.53 -10.37
CA ARG A 534 -10.67 5.30 -10.66
C ARG A 534 -9.96 4.48 -11.73
N ARG A 535 -9.97 3.15 -11.56
CA ARG A 535 -9.52 2.19 -12.57
C ARG A 535 -10.62 1.95 -13.60
N VAL A 536 -10.28 2.03 -14.89
CA VAL A 536 -11.25 1.84 -15.97
C VAL A 536 -10.72 0.91 -17.07
N ASP A 537 -11.65 0.37 -17.85
CA ASP A 537 -11.35 -0.37 -19.08
C ASP A 537 -10.76 0.59 -20.13
N PRO A 538 -9.63 0.25 -20.77
CA PRO A 538 -8.99 1.09 -21.79
C PRO A 538 -9.81 1.22 -23.08
N ALA A 539 -10.54 0.16 -23.44
CA ALA A 539 -11.41 0.11 -24.60
C ALA A 539 -12.74 0.84 -24.34
N ASN A 540 -13.16 0.91 -23.07
CA ASN A 540 -14.34 1.66 -22.68
C ASN A 540 -14.17 2.30 -21.28
N PRO A 541 -13.68 3.56 -21.19
CA PRO A 541 -13.48 4.26 -19.92
C PRO A 541 -14.74 4.49 -19.06
N ALA A 542 -15.93 4.12 -19.55
CA ALA A 542 -17.16 4.07 -18.76
C ALA A 542 -17.26 2.79 -17.90
N ILE A 543 -16.53 1.73 -18.21
CA ILE A 543 -16.50 0.49 -17.43
C ILE A 543 -15.42 0.65 -16.35
N LEU A 544 -15.84 0.57 -15.08
CA LEU A 544 -14.91 0.49 -13.95
C LEU A 544 -14.34 -0.93 -13.89
N VAL A 545 -13.04 -1.04 -13.64
CA VAL A 545 -12.39 -2.33 -13.40
C VAL A 545 -12.06 -2.38 -11.90
N PRO A 546 -12.44 -3.44 -11.17
CA PRO A 546 -12.16 -3.52 -9.75
C PRO A 546 -10.65 -3.57 -9.49
N GLN A 547 -10.19 -2.99 -8.40
CA GLN A 547 -8.86 -3.30 -7.89
C GLN A 547 -8.93 -4.50 -6.96
N GLU A 548 -8.04 -5.47 -7.14
CA GLU A 548 -8.09 -6.73 -6.39
C GLU A 548 -6.86 -6.91 -5.51
N PHE A 549 -7.09 -7.21 -4.23
CA PHE A 549 -6.11 -7.71 -3.28
C PHE A 549 -6.51 -9.14 -2.90
N THR A 550 -5.78 -10.13 -3.41
CA THR A 550 -6.13 -11.55 -3.25
C THR A 550 -5.08 -12.29 -2.43
N ASN A 551 -5.53 -13.04 -1.42
CA ASN A 551 -4.67 -13.88 -0.56
C ASN A 551 -3.49 -13.11 0.06
N PHE A 552 -3.65 -11.82 0.32
CA PHE A 552 -2.61 -11.02 0.97
C PHE A 552 -2.50 -11.41 2.43
N ARG A 553 -1.27 -11.55 2.93
CA ARG A 553 -1.01 -11.76 4.35
C ARG A 553 -0.34 -10.54 4.96
N ALA A 554 -0.86 -10.06 6.08
CA ALA A 554 -0.15 -9.07 6.88
C ALA A 554 -0.10 -9.45 8.35
N TYR A 555 1.02 -9.21 9.02
CA TYR A 555 1.07 -9.36 10.46
C TYR A 555 2.08 -8.42 11.11
N LYS A 556 1.91 -8.10 12.38
CA LYS A 556 2.86 -7.23 13.11
C LYS A 556 3.14 -5.90 12.39
N CYS A 557 2.13 -5.32 11.73
CA CYS A 557 2.21 -3.96 11.18
C CYS A 557 1.69 -2.98 12.25
N ARG A 558 2.51 -1.99 12.62
CA ARG A 558 2.20 -1.10 13.77
C ARG A 558 0.88 -0.36 13.61
N TRP A 559 0.47 -0.01 12.39
CA TRP A 559 -0.76 0.73 12.15
C TRP A 559 -1.84 -0.12 11.47
N HIS A 560 -1.71 -0.37 10.16
CA HIS A 560 -2.71 -1.11 9.41
C HIS A 560 -2.09 -2.26 8.64
N GLY A 561 -2.72 -3.44 8.67
CA GLY A 561 -2.34 -4.51 7.73
C GLY A 561 -2.58 -4.06 6.29
N LEU A 562 -3.76 -3.48 6.02
CA LEU A 562 -4.13 -2.95 4.71
C LEU A 562 -4.87 -1.63 4.86
N TRP A 563 -4.23 -0.53 4.45
CA TRP A 563 -4.85 0.79 4.36
C TRP A 563 -5.01 1.15 2.88
N THR A 564 -6.26 1.33 2.46
CA THR A 564 -6.57 1.68 1.08
C THR A 564 -7.53 2.85 1.03
N ARG A 565 -7.10 3.94 0.41
CA ARG A 565 -7.96 5.01 -0.05
C ARG A 565 -8.16 4.90 -1.57
N SER A 566 -9.41 4.78 -2.04
CA SER A 566 -9.69 4.58 -3.47
C SER A 566 -10.97 5.25 -3.98
N ARG A 567 -11.01 5.45 -5.30
CA ARG A 567 -12.20 5.80 -6.09
C ARG A 567 -12.60 4.59 -6.94
N GLY A 568 -13.83 4.11 -6.83
CA GLY A 568 -14.32 2.92 -7.53
C GLY A 568 -14.35 1.66 -6.64
N GLU A 569 -14.39 0.49 -7.29
CA GLU A 569 -14.54 -0.80 -6.61
C GLU A 569 -13.18 -1.40 -6.20
N VAL A 570 -13.08 -1.86 -4.96
CA VAL A 570 -11.93 -2.56 -4.40
C VAL A 570 -12.40 -3.89 -3.81
N LEU A 571 -11.87 -4.99 -4.32
CA LEU A 571 -12.13 -6.34 -3.86
C LEU A 571 -10.97 -6.80 -2.99
N ILE A 572 -11.25 -7.16 -1.74
CA ILE A 572 -10.29 -7.69 -0.78
C ILE A 572 -10.74 -9.11 -0.45
N GLN A 573 -9.98 -10.11 -0.94
CA GLN A 573 -10.45 -11.49 -0.99
C GLN A 573 -9.42 -12.47 -0.42
N GLY A 574 -9.83 -13.33 0.51
CA GLY A 574 -8.97 -14.39 1.04
C GLY A 574 -7.78 -13.89 1.87
N CYS A 575 -7.74 -12.60 2.23
CA CYS A 575 -6.63 -12.01 2.95
C CYS A 575 -6.58 -12.49 4.41
N ARG A 576 -5.38 -12.60 4.98
CA ARG A 576 -5.15 -13.04 6.36
C ARG A 576 -4.33 -12.01 7.11
N ILE A 577 -4.89 -11.39 8.14
CA ILE A 577 -4.24 -10.28 8.84
C ILE A 577 -4.23 -10.52 10.34
N ALA A 578 -3.07 -10.40 10.99
CA ALA A 578 -2.93 -10.61 12.43
C ALA A 578 -2.07 -9.56 13.14
N ASP A 579 -2.27 -9.36 14.44
CA ASP A 579 -1.39 -8.52 15.29
C ASP A 579 -1.08 -7.13 14.68
N CYS A 580 -2.06 -6.51 14.04
CA CYS A 580 -1.97 -5.12 13.61
C CYS A 580 -2.87 -4.28 14.51
N ARG A 581 -2.57 -2.99 14.75
CA ARG A 581 -3.54 -2.12 15.46
C ARG A 581 -4.90 -2.20 14.79
N SER A 582 -4.91 -2.09 13.46
CA SER A 582 -6.08 -2.40 12.64
C SER A 582 -5.70 -3.36 11.53
N GLY A 583 -6.53 -4.38 11.31
CA GLY A 583 -6.34 -5.29 10.19
C GLY A 583 -6.51 -4.56 8.85
N MET A 584 -7.68 -3.94 8.65
CA MET A 584 -8.05 -3.24 7.41
C MET A 584 -8.63 -1.86 7.69
N TYR A 585 -8.33 -0.90 6.80
CA TYR A 585 -8.90 0.44 6.79
C TYR A 585 -9.32 0.81 5.36
N PRO A 586 -10.54 0.45 4.93
CA PRO A 586 -11.12 0.92 3.69
C PRO A 586 -11.52 2.39 3.81
N ALA A 587 -11.07 3.21 2.86
CA ALA A 587 -11.41 4.61 2.76
C ALA A 587 -11.75 4.98 1.31
N SER A 588 -12.83 5.71 1.10
CA SER A 588 -13.05 6.44 -0.13
C SER A 588 -12.19 7.72 -0.18
N ILE A 589 -12.04 8.30 -1.38
CA ILE A 589 -11.33 9.57 -1.58
C ILE A 589 -12.08 10.80 -1.05
N GLY A 590 -13.28 10.61 -0.49
CA GLY A 590 -14.00 11.65 0.23
C GLY A 590 -14.23 12.93 -0.58
N ASP A 591 -14.47 12.85 -1.90
CA ASP A 591 -14.95 14.00 -2.69
C ASP A 591 -16.42 14.32 -2.36
N ARG A 592 -16.75 14.41 -1.07
CA ARG A 592 -17.97 14.99 -0.48
C ARG A 592 -19.30 14.47 -1.06
N VAL A 593 -19.27 13.32 -1.73
CA VAL A 593 -20.40 12.62 -2.36
C VAL A 593 -20.37 11.16 -1.88
N PRO A 594 -21.40 10.67 -1.18
CA PRO A 594 -21.56 9.25 -0.85
C PRO A 594 -21.36 8.30 -2.04
N GLY A 595 -20.86 7.08 -1.82
CA GLY A 595 -20.78 6.03 -2.86
C GLY A 595 -19.68 6.10 -3.90
N VAL A 596 -18.67 6.94 -3.74
CA VAL A 596 -17.56 7.06 -4.70
C VAL A 596 -16.47 5.98 -4.50
N GLY A 597 -16.49 5.24 -3.39
CA GLY A 597 -15.69 4.03 -3.16
C GLY A 597 -16.57 2.87 -2.68
N HIS A 598 -16.41 1.69 -3.30
CA HIS A 598 -17.11 0.45 -2.94
C HIS A 598 -16.09 -0.62 -2.57
N PHE A 599 -16.19 -1.15 -1.36
CA PHE A 599 -15.24 -2.11 -0.80
C PHE A 599 -15.98 -3.41 -0.52
N VAL A 600 -15.57 -4.49 -1.19
CA VAL A 600 -16.08 -5.84 -0.92
C VAL A 600 -14.99 -6.64 -0.22
N ILE A 601 -15.21 -6.93 1.06
CA ILE A 601 -14.29 -7.70 1.90
C ILE A 601 -14.88 -9.10 2.07
N SER A 602 -14.23 -10.09 1.48
CA SER A 602 -14.78 -11.45 1.37
C SER A 602 -13.78 -12.55 1.70
N ASP A 603 -14.22 -13.56 2.46
CA ASP A 603 -13.43 -14.74 2.83
C ASP A 603 -12.09 -14.42 3.54
N CYS A 604 -12.01 -13.25 4.19
CA CYS A 604 -10.82 -12.81 4.90
C CYS A 604 -10.78 -13.38 6.34
N THR A 605 -9.57 -13.55 6.87
CA THR A 605 -9.35 -13.95 8.27
C THR A 605 -8.60 -12.84 8.98
N LEU A 606 -9.15 -12.36 10.09
CA LEU A 606 -8.57 -11.30 10.89
C LEU A 606 -8.38 -11.82 12.32
N ILE A 607 -7.16 -11.69 12.84
CA ILE A 607 -6.80 -12.17 14.17
C ILE A 607 -6.29 -10.98 14.96
N GLY A 608 -6.93 -10.66 16.08
CA GLY A 608 -6.47 -9.56 16.93
C GLY A 608 -5.09 -9.88 17.50
N GLU A 609 -4.98 -11.02 18.17
CA GLU A 609 -3.75 -11.46 18.81
C GLU A 609 -3.43 -12.92 18.52
N THR A 610 -2.19 -13.19 18.11
CA THR A 610 -1.65 -14.54 17.99
C THR A 610 -0.82 -14.93 19.22
N ALA A 611 -0.33 -16.17 19.26
CA ALA A 611 0.59 -16.65 20.28
C ALA A 611 2.01 -16.08 20.14
N ASN A 612 2.32 -15.41 19.02
CA ASN A 612 3.56 -14.67 18.84
C ASN A 612 3.53 -13.36 19.64
N ILE A 613 3.95 -13.43 20.90
CA ILE A 613 3.95 -12.30 21.84
C ILE A 613 5.08 -11.29 21.61
N GLY A 614 6.03 -11.54 20.70
CA GLY A 614 7.21 -10.70 20.48
C GLY A 614 8.27 -10.78 21.59
N ASP A 615 9.34 -9.99 21.45
CA ASP A 615 10.50 -9.95 22.36
C ASP A 615 10.66 -8.61 23.09
N ASN A 616 11.40 -8.66 24.19
CA ASN A 616 12.15 -7.53 24.76
C ASN A 616 11.33 -6.28 25.12
N PHE A 617 10.56 -6.37 26.21
CA PHE A 617 9.82 -5.27 26.83
C PHE A 617 10.77 -4.17 27.36
N SER A 618 11.26 -3.31 26.47
CA SER A 618 12.05 -2.13 26.86
C SER A 618 11.14 -1.02 27.39
N ALA A 619 11.67 0.05 28.00
CA ALA A 619 10.84 1.16 28.51
C ALA A 619 9.96 1.89 27.46
N LEU A 620 10.14 1.63 26.16
CA LEU A 620 9.27 2.11 25.08
C LEU A 620 8.10 1.15 24.78
N GLU A 621 8.16 -0.08 25.26
CA GLU A 621 7.16 -1.11 25.10
C GLU A 621 6.56 -1.41 26.47
N ASN A 622 5.23 -1.48 26.59
CA ASN A 622 4.60 -1.56 27.89
C ASN A 622 4.94 -2.91 28.57
N GLU A 623 5.88 -2.90 29.52
CA GLU A 623 6.33 -4.09 30.28
C GLU A 623 5.17 -4.81 30.98
N GLU A 624 4.12 -4.08 31.36
CA GLU A 624 2.95 -4.62 32.06
C GLU A 624 2.02 -5.42 31.13
N ALA A 625 2.07 -5.16 29.82
CA ALA A 625 1.28 -5.91 28.84
C ALA A 625 1.83 -7.33 28.56
N HIS A 626 3.08 -7.61 28.98
CA HIS A 626 3.80 -8.88 28.77
C HIS A 626 3.80 -9.39 27.31
N ARG A 627 3.69 -8.48 26.33
CA ARG A 627 3.82 -8.72 24.89
C ARG A 627 4.22 -7.43 24.18
N THR A 628 4.77 -7.52 22.99
CA THR A 628 4.88 -6.36 22.10
C THR A 628 3.51 -5.98 21.57
N LEU A 629 3.23 -4.68 21.58
CA LEU A 629 1.97 -4.11 21.13
C LEU A 629 2.20 -3.34 19.83
N PRO A 630 1.20 -3.32 18.91
CA PRO A 630 1.31 -2.54 17.68
C PRO A 630 1.55 -1.05 17.93
N GLN A 631 1.09 -0.54 19.08
CA GLN A 631 1.22 0.85 19.51
C GLN A 631 2.00 0.93 20.83
N THR A 632 2.96 1.85 20.91
CA THR A 632 3.95 1.96 22.01
C THR A 632 3.86 3.26 22.83
N HIS A 633 2.98 4.19 22.45
CA HIS A 633 2.81 5.48 23.13
C HIS A 633 1.33 5.92 23.18
N GLU A 634 1.01 6.80 24.13
CA GLU A 634 -0.33 7.38 24.32
C GLU A 634 -0.84 8.21 23.12
N PHE A 635 0.06 8.70 22.24
CA PHE A 635 -0.31 9.58 21.13
C PHE A 635 0.33 9.12 19.81
N MET A 636 -0.48 8.97 18.76
CA MET A 636 0.01 8.91 17.38
C MET A 636 -0.23 10.26 16.70
N PHE A 637 0.83 10.87 16.18
CA PHE A 637 0.76 12.18 15.51
C PHE A 637 0.81 12.00 13.99
N ASN A 638 -0.31 12.16 13.28
CA ASN A 638 -0.29 12.33 11.82
C ASN A 638 0.06 13.81 11.51
N ASP A 639 1.00 14.05 10.60
CA ASP A 639 1.51 15.38 10.20
C ASP A 639 0.44 16.39 9.72
N SER A 640 -0.81 15.94 9.59
CA SER A 640 -1.94 16.76 9.14
C SER A 640 -3.11 16.87 10.11
N GLU A 641 -3.18 16.04 11.18
CA GLU A 641 -4.38 15.94 12.04
C GLU A 641 -4.03 15.54 13.49
N GLU A 642 -4.21 16.46 14.46
CA GLU A 642 -4.01 16.24 15.91
C GLU A 642 -5.09 15.36 16.59
N HIS A 643 -5.87 14.60 15.82
CA HIS A 643 -7.18 14.10 16.26
C HIS A 643 -7.24 12.61 16.68
N GLU A 644 -6.22 11.79 16.41
CA GLU A 644 -6.19 10.37 16.81
C GLU A 644 -5.40 10.15 18.11
N LEU A 645 -5.85 10.80 19.19
CA LEU A 645 -5.24 10.73 20.53
C LEU A 645 -5.47 9.39 21.27
N ARG A 646 -5.77 8.29 20.56
CA ARG A 646 -6.24 7.02 21.18
C ARG A 646 -5.43 5.82 20.71
N TRP A 647 -4.66 5.30 21.65
CA TRP A 647 -3.61 4.26 21.57
C TRP A 647 -4.11 2.87 21.98
N ASP A 648 -5.40 2.75 22.22
CA ASP A 648 -6.05 1.71 23.01
C ASP A 648 -7.03 0.86 22.20
N ILE A 649 -6.77 0.66 20.90
CA ILE A 649 -7.66 -0.13 20.04
C ILE A 649 -6.91 -1.21 19.26
N LEU A 650 -7.47 -2.42 19.31
CA LEU A 650 -7.15 -3.54 18.44
C LEU A 650 -8.38 -3.86 17.59
N SER A 651 -8.30 -3.61 16.28
CA SER A 651 -9.43 -3.68 15.36
C SER A 651 -9.21 -4.68 14.23
N GLY A 652 -10.24 -5.44 13.87
CA GLY A 652 -10.23 -6.21 12.63
C GLY A 652 -10.37 -5.28 11.42
N ILE A 653 -11.55 -4.68 11.26
CA ILE A 653 -11.85 -3.75 10.17
C ILE A 653 -12.26 -2.39 10.78
N GLU A 654 -11.50 -1.35 10.45
CA GLU A 654 -11.84 0.03 10.77
C GLU A 654 -12.66 0.66 9.63
N MET A 655 -13.97 0.75 9.85
CA MET A 655 -14.91 1.36 8.91
C MET A 655 -14.78 2.88 8.99
N TYR A 656 -14.29 3.50 7.90
CA TYR A 656 -14.11 4.93 7.80
C TYR A 656 -15.19 5.60 6.95
N ASP A 657 -15.07 5.55 5.62
CA ASP A 657 -16.02 6.14 4.68
C ASP A 657 -16.14 5.32 3.39
N GLY A 658 -17.19 5.57 2.61
CA GLY A 658 -17.56 4.77 1.44
C GLY A 658 -18.47 3.59 1.76
N TYR A 659 -18.86 2.86 0.71
CA TYR A 659 -19.78 1.73 0.80
C TYR A 659 -18.98 0.43 1.03
N ILE A 660 -19.17 -0.19 2.19
CA ILE A 660 -18.44 -1.36 2.67
C ILE A 660 -19.39 -2.55 2.79
N GLU A 661 -19.04 -3.65 2.13
CA GLU A 661 -19.68 -4.96 2.29
C GLU A 661 -18.70 -5.95 2.91
N VAL A 662 -19.14 -6.67 3.94
CA VAL A 662 -18.35 -7.72 4.60
C VAL A 662 -19.09 -9.06 4.52
N GLU A 663 -18.43 -10.10 4.01
CA GLU A 663 -19.03 -11.43 3.87
C GLU A 663 -18.01 -12.56 4.09
N LYS A 664 -18.46 -13.68 4.66
CA LYS A 664 -17.63 -14.88 4.90
C LYS A 664 -16.32 -14.64 5.66
N CYS A 665 -16.19 -13.51 6.36
CA CYS A 665 -14.99 -13.18 7.11
C CYS A 665 -14.96 -13.87 8.46
N ARG A 666 -13.76 -14.17 8.93
CA ARG A 666 -13.47 -14.87 10.17
C ARG A 666 -12.69 -13.96 11.10
N PHE A 667 -13.13 -13.83 12.35
CA PHE A 667 -12.51 -12.98 13.35
C PHE A 667 -12.13 -13.81 14.58
N ALA A 668 -10.88 -13.70 15.03
CA ALA A 668 -10.41 -14.39 16.22
C ALA A 668 -9.63 -13.47 17.17
N ASN A 669 -9.73 -13.72 18.48
CA ASN A 669 -8.89 -13.12 19.53
C ASN A 669 -8.90 -11.58 19.53
N PHE A 670 -10.09 -10.98 19.38
CA PHE A 670 -10.30 -9.55 19.61
C PHE A 670 -10.80 -9.36 21.04
N GLU A 671 -9.84 -9.31 21.97
CA GLU A 671 -10.10 -9.24 23.40
C GLU A 671 -9.69 -7.89 23.98
N ASP A 672 -10.43 -7.46 24.99
CA ASP A 672 -10.01 -6.35 25.83
C ASP A 672 -8.83 -6.77 26.69
N ARG A 673 -7.87 -5.86 26.85
CA ARG A 673 -6.70 -6.09 27.67
C ARG A 673 -6.41 -4.88 28.53
N GLN A 674 -6.28 -5.12 29.84
CA GLN A 674 -5.70 -4.13 30.74
C GLN A 674 -4.21 -4.00 30.41
N ILE A 675 -3.79 -2.81 30.01
CA ILE A 675 -2.40 -2.49 29.66
C ILE A 675 -1.63 -1.99 30.89
N GLU A 676 -2.31 -1.30 31.82
CA GLU A 676 -1.69 -0.84 33.08
C GLU A 676 -2.35 -1.49 34.31
N THR A 677 -1.53 -1.95 35.26
CA THR A 677 -2.00 -2.61 36.48
C THR A 677 -2.61 -1.60 37.45
N ILE A 678 -3.92 -1.67 37.65
CA ILE A 678 -4.67 -0.89 38.65
C ILE A 678 -5.19 -1.83 39.74
N ASP A 679 -5.07 -1.44 41.01
CA ASP A 679 -5.63 -2.15 42.17
C ASP A 679 -6.71 -1.30 42.87
N PRO A 680 -7.99 -1.74 42.92
CA PRO A 680 -8.53 -2.96 42.29
C PRO A 680 -8.70 -2.79 40.76
N PRO A 681 -8.68 -3.89 39.99
CA PRO A 681 -8.87 -3.83 38.55
C PRO A 681 -10.27 -3.31 38.20
N ILE A 682 -10.33 -2.39 37.24
CA ILE A 682 -11.58 -1.89 36.66
C ILE A 682 -12.22 -3.02 35.84
N GLN A 683 -13.54 -3.20 35.91
CA GLN A 683 -14.27 -4.10 35.01
C GLN A 683 -14.85 -3.26 33.87
N LEU A 684 -14.67 -3.68 32.62
CA LEU A 684 -15.25 -3.03 31.44
C LEU A 684 -16.40 -3.83 30.84
N GLU A 685 -17.50 -3.16 30.55
CA GLU A 685 -18.63 -3.67 29.78
C GLU A 685 -18.67 -3.06 28.36
N ILE A 686 -19.53 -3.61 27.51
CA ILE A 686 -19.78 -3.06 26.18
C ILE A 686 -20.46 -1.69 26.34
N GLY A 687 -19.88 -0.64 25.75
CA GLY A 687 -20.38 0.73 25.84
C GLY A 687 -19.69 1.62 26.87
N ASP A 688 -18.81 1.08 27.71
CA ASP A 688 -18.02 1.88 28.65
C ASP A 688 -17.08 2.86 27.96
N THR A 689 -16.86 4.02 28.59
CA THR A 689 -15.83 4.96 28.15
C THR A 689 -14.46 4.29 28.20
N PHE A 690 -13.72 4.39 27.11
CA PHE A 690 -12.37 3.84 26.99
C PHE A 690 -11.44 4.43 28.07
N PRO A 691 -10.98 3.66 29.06
CA PRO A 691 -9.98 4.10 30.02
C PRO A 691 -8.58 4.06 29.40
N PRO A 692 -7.67 4.99 29.72
CA PRO A 692 -6.27 4.92 29.31
C PRO A 692 -5.50 3.77 29.99
N GLU A 693 -6.12 2.86 30.72
CA GLU A 693 -5.42 1.71 31.30
C GLU A 693 -5.77 0.40 30.58
N TRP A 694 -6.59 0.50 29.53
CA TRP A 694 -7.13 -0.63 28.78
C TRP A 694 -6.95 -0.41 27.29
N ARG A 695 -6.78 -1.51 26.54
CA ARG A 695 -7.00 -1.56 25.08
C ARG A 695 -8.21 -2.42 24.80
N GLN A 696 -9.17 -1.89 24.06
CA GLN A 696 -10.35 -2.64 23.65
C GLN A 696 -10.13 -3.36 22.32
N GLY A 697 -10.64 -4.59 22.24
CA GLY A 697 -10.58 -5.42 21.04
C GLY A 697 -11.93 -5.51 20.33
N GLY A 698 -11.98 -5.16 19.03
CA GLY A 698 -13.21 -5.17 18.24
C GLY A 698 -13.03 -5.77 16.84
N ALA A 699 -13.97 -6.60 16.39
CA ALA A 699 -13.92 -7.15 15.04
C ALA A 699 -14.21 -6.09 13.96
N LEU A 700 -15.29 -5.33 14.13
CA LEU A 700 -15.64 -4.17 13.30
C LEU A 700 -15.61 -2.90 14.17
N VAL A 701 -14.93 -1.85 13.73
CA VAL A 701 -14.81 -0.60 14.48
C VAL A 701 -15.11 0.58 13.59
N GLN A 702 -16.05 1.44 13.98
CA GLN A 702 -16.25 2.72 13.29
C GLN A 702 -15.22 3.75 13.73
N VAL A 703 -14.57 4.41 12.78
CA VAL A 703 -13.56 5.45 13.03
C VAL A 703 -14.20 6.70 13.67
N ALA A 704 -13.45 7.34 14.58
CA ALA A 704 -13.89 8.49 15.39
C ALA A 704 -14.09 9.79 14.59
N LYS A 705 -13.58 9.82 13.36
CA LYS A 705 -13.63 10.99 12.48
C LYS A 705 -15.01 11.10 11.87
N ALA A 706 -15.84 11.95 12.46
CA ALA A 706 -17.11 12.37 11.88
C ALA A 706 -16.81 13.22 10.63
N SER A 707 -17.11 12.66 9.46
CA SER A 707 -17.39 13.46 8.29
C SER A 707 -18.83 13.21 7.89
N ALA A 708 -19.46 14.15 7.18
CA ALA A 708 -20.77 13.90 6.58
C ALA A 708 -20.77 12.72 5.58
N TRP A 709 -19.62 12.05 5.36
CA TRP A 709 -19.45 11.02 4.34
C TRP A 709 -18.97 9.68 4.91
N ALA A 710 -18.68 9.63 6.22
CA ALA A 710 -18.32 8.41 6.96
C ALA A 710 -19.48 7.40 7.11
N ASN A 711 -20.70 7.83 6.77
CA ASN A 711 -21.94 7.08 7.03
C ASN A 711 -22.60 6.73 5.70
N ASP A 712 -22.17 5.65 5.06
CA ASP A 712 -22.85 5.13 3.88
C ASP A 712 -24.00 4.21 4.33
N PRO A 713 -25.26 4.53 3.99
CA PRO A 713 -26.41 3.77 4.46
C PRO A 713 -26.49 2.39 3.80
N ARG A 714 -25.65 2.08 2.81
CA ARG A 714 -25.61 0.75 2.22
C ARG A 714 -24.67 -0.19 2.96
N ASN A 715 -23.84 0.30 3.88
CA ASN A 715 -22.89 -0.51 4.63
C ASN A 715 -23.58 -1.72 5.24
N ARG A 716 -23.09 -2.92 4.89
CA ARG A 716 -23.79 -4.16 5.26
C ARG A 716 -22.88 -5.35 5.49
N VAL A 717 -23.36 -6.24 6.35
CA VAL A 717 -22.80 -7.57 6.58
C VAL A 717 -23.71 -8.58 5.88
N ARG A 718 -23.12 -9.53 5.15
CA ARG A 718 -23.91 -10.49 4.35
C ARG A 718 -23.55 -11.94 4.57
N LYS A 719 -24.56 -12.79 4.41
CA LYS A 719 -24.44 -14.23 4.24
C LYS A 719 -24.58 -14.62 2.76
N LEU A 720 -23.60 -15.34 2.21
CA LEU A 720 -23.71 -15.94 0.88
C LEU A 720 -23.75 -17.47 0.98
N GLY A 721 -24.91 -18.03 0.66
CA GLY A 721 -25.16 -19.47 0.78
C GLY A 721 -25.24 -19.89 2.24
N THR A 722 -24.47 -20.91 2.64
CA THR A 722 -24.46 -21.42 4.03
C THR A 722 -23.40 -20.77 4.92
N SER A 723 -22.58 -19.85 4.41
CA SER A 723 -21.43 -19.27 5.11
C SER A 723 -21.64 -17.77 5.38
N GLY A 724 -21.52 -17.37 6.65
CA GLY A 724 -21.61 -15.97 7.12
C GLY A 724 -20.33 -15.54 7.84
N LEU A 725 -20.40 -14.51 8.67
CA LEU A 725 -19.29 -14.15 9.57
C LEU A 725 -19.12 -15.22 10.66
N SER A 726 -17.88 -15.39 11.14
CA SER A 726 -17.59 -16.25 12.28
C SER A 726 -16.69 -15.53 13.29
N PHE A 727 -17.07 -15.58 14.56
CA PHE A 727 -16.36 -14.93 15.66
C PHE A 727 -15.88 -15.96 16.67
N HIS A 728 -14.60 -15.90 17.05
CA HIS A 728 -14.03 -16.74 18.11
C HIS A 728 -13.21 -15.90 19.08
N ASN A 729 -13.50 -15.96 20.39
CA ASN A 729 -12.86 -15.12 21.40
C ASN A 729 -12.88 -13.63 20.99
N VAL A 730 -14.03 -13.17 20.51
CA VAL A 730 -14.28 -11.78 20.14
C VAL A 730 -15.20 -11.20 21.20
N VAL A 731 -14.67 -10.32 22.04
CA VAL A 731 -15.45 -9.70 23.12
C VAL A 731 -16.46 -8.72 22.53
N ARG A 732 -16.07 -7.98 21.49
CA ARG A 732 -16.94 -7.03 20.77
C ARG A 732 -16.93 -7.30 19.27
N GLN A 733 -18.06 -7.73 18.73
CA GLN A 733 -18.23 -7.88 17.28
C GLN A 733 -18.20 -6.53 16.58
N VAL A 734 -18.79 -5.50 17.20
CA VAL A 734 -18.77 -4.12 16.72
C VAL A 734 -18.46 -3.16 17.87
N ILE A 735 -17.64 -2.16 17.62
CA ILE A 735 -17.32 -1.06 18.55
C ILE A 735 -17.44 0.29 17.84
N LEU A 736 -18.02 1.29 18.51
CA LEU A 736 -17.92 2.68 18.07
C LEU A 736 -16.88 3.42 18.89
N ARG A 737 -15.99 4.16 18.24
CA ARG A 737 -15.03 5.02 18.94
C ARG A 737 -15.76 6.19 19.59
N ASN A 738 -15.87 6.17 20.91
CA ASN A 738 -16.31 7.35 21.65
C ASN A 738 -15.23 8.44 21.48
N THR A 739 -15.61 9.59 20.93
CA THR A 739 -14.68 10.73 20.87
C THR A 739 -14.38 11.20 22.29
N ASP A 740 -13.33 12.01 22.48
CA ASP A 740 -13.07 12.71 23.74
C ASP A 740 -14.41 13.14 24.39
N PRO A 741 -14.67 12.93 25.69
CA PRO A 741 -15.90 13.40 26.33
C PRO A 741 -16.18 14.91 26.14
N ARG A 742 -15.20 15.69 25.65
CA ARG A 742 -15.31 17.09 25.22
C ARG A 742 -15.70 17.30 23.75
N SER A 743 -15.61 16.27 22.92
CA SER A 743 -16.03 16.28 21.52
C SER A 743 -17.54 16.02 21.46
N SER A 744 -18.30 17.06 21.18
CA SER A 744 -19.75 16.99 21.01
C SER A 744 -20.19 16.34 19.68
N GLN A 745 -19.31 15.59 19.02
CA GLN A 745 -19.54 14.99 17.71
C GLN A 745 -20.25 13.63 17.88
N VAL A 746 -21.44 13.52 17.30
CA VAL A 746 -22.27 12.31 17.38
C VAL A 746 -21.84 11.33 16.28
N ILE A 747 -21.81 10.03 16.61
CA ILE A 747 -21.37 8.93 15.75
C ILE A 747 -22.58 8.36 15.01
N ASN A 748 -22.64 8.46 13.67
CA ASN A 748 -23.88 8.24 12.90
C ASN A 748 -23.91 6.96 12.06
N SER A 749 -23.23 5.90 12.48
CA SER A 749 -23.03 4.70 11.66
C SER A 749 -23.97 3.58 12.07
N VAL A 750 -24.78 3.13 11.13
CA VAL A 750 -25.67 1.96 11.26
C VAL A 750 -25.17 0.92 10.25
N ILE A 751 -24.95 -0.31 10.70
CA ILE A 751 -24.58 -1.43 9.83
C ILE A 751 -25.83 -2.25 9.58
N TYR A 752 -26.20 -2.40 8.31
CA TYR A 752 -27.30 -3.29 7.94
C TYR A 752 -26.85 -4.74 7.97
N ASP A 753 -27.58 -5.58 8.68
CA ASP A 753 -27.32 -7.00 8.81
C ASP A 753 -28.58 -7.80 8.45
N PRO A 754 -28.84 -7.96 7.14
CA PRO A 754 -30.04 -8.63 6.63
C PRO A 754 -30.18 -10.10 7.04
N GLU A 755 -29.12 -10.72 7.56
CA GLU A 755 -29.17 -12.12 7.98
C GLU A 755 -28.87 -12.34 9.47
N GLY A 756 -28.78 -11.28 10.28
CA GLY A 756 -28.60 -11.35 11.74
C GLY A 756 -27.30 -12.06 12.16
N LEU A 757 -26.20 -11.78 11.47
CA LEU A 757 -24.85 -12.28 11.74
C LEU A 757 -24.15 -11.53 12.89
N LEU A 758 -24.61 -10.32 13.24
CA LEU A 758 -24.17 -9.48 14.34
C LEU A 758 -25.18 -9.59 15.49
N ASP A 759 -24.69 -9.76 16.72
CA ASP A 759 -25.54 -9.73 17.93
C ASP A 759 -25.94 -8.28 18.26
N ALA A 760 -27.02 -7.80 17.62
CA ALA A 760 -27.46 -6.40 17.69
C ALA A 760 -27.81 -5.89 19.09
N ASP A 761 -28.23 -6.77 20.00
CA ASP A 761 -28.84 -6.36 21.28
C ASP A 761 -28.04 -6.82 22.52
N GLY A 762 -27.08 -7.74 22.34
CA GLY A 762 -26.27 -8.29 23.43
C GLY A 762 -27.11 -8.90 24.58
N ASP A 763 -28.38 -9.22 24.32
CA ASP A 763 -29.36 -9.71 25.28
C ASP A 763 -30.03 -11.03 24.86
N GLY A 764 -29.50 -11.68 23.82
CA GLY A 764 -29.98 -12.97 23.34
C GLY A 764 -31.11 -12.88 22.32
N ALA A 765 -31.15 -11.81 21.51
CA ALA A 765 -31.89 -11.82 20.25
C ALA A 765 -31.61 -13.14 19.48
N PRO A 766 -32.64 -13.84 18.97
CA PRO A 766 -32.43 -15.09 18.26
C PRO A 766 -31.48 -14.88 17.08
N GLU A 767 -30.43 -15.71 17.02
CA GLU A 767 -29.50 -15.81 15.89
C GLU A 767 -30.30 -15.85 14.56
N GLY A 768 -30.03 -14.93 13.63
CA GLY A 768 -30.76 -14.83 12.36
C GLY A 768 -31.88 -13.77 12.30
N THR A 769 -31.99 -12.88 13.27
CA THR A 769 -32.92 -11.73 13.19
C THR A 769 -32.31 -10.64 12.31
N ALA A 770 -32.79 -10.53 11.07
CA ALA A 770 -32.42 -9.46 10.15
C ALA A 770 -32.71 -8.08 10.76
N GLY A 771 -31.78 -7.14 10.65
CA GLY A 771 -31.98 -5.81 11.20
C GLY A 771 -30.75 -4.92 11.10
N TYR A 772 -30.76 -3.84 11.86
CA TYR A 772 -29.67 -2.88 11.93
C TYR A 772 -28.93 -3.03 13.25
N PHE A 773 -27.61 -3.12 13.20
CA PHE A 773 -26.79 -3.11 14.41
C PHE A 773 -26.73 -1.69 14.98
N VAL A 774 -27.16 -1.54 16.23
CA VAL A 774 -27.02 -0.31 17.02
C VAL A 774 -26.35 -0.69 18.34
N PRO A 775 -25.19 -0.12 18.70
CA PRO A 775 -24.51 -0.51 19.92
C PRO A 775 -25.33 -0.16 21.15
N LYS A 776 -25.36 -1.10 22.11
CA LYS A 776 -25.99 -0.93 23.41
C LYS A 776 -25.28 0.14 24.23
N GLY A 777 -25.95 1.27 24.48
CA GLY A 777 -25.49 2.32 25.37
C GLY A 777 -25.93 2.07 26.82
N VAL A 778 -25.03 2.33 27.77
CA VAL A 778 -25.27 2.27 29.21
C VAL A 778 -26.49 3.13 29.57
N THR A 779 -27.47 2.52 30.23
CA THR A 779 -28.57 3.26 30.85
C THR A 779 -28.00 4.10 32.00
N ASP A 780 -28.12 5.44 31.87
CA ASP A 780 -28.14 6.45 32.95
C ASP A 780 -26.80 7.16 33.32
N PRO A 781 -26.63 8.48 33.03
CA PRO A 781 -26.96 9.19 31.80
C PRO A 781 -25.73 9.98 31.28
N PRO A 782 -25.14 9.63 30.12
CA PRO A 782 -24.92 10.69 29.11
C PRO A 782 -24.84 10.15 27.66
N LEU A 783 -25.59 10.81 26.77
CA LEU A 783 -25.54 10.70 25.30
C LEU A 783 -26.02 9.37 24.69
N SER A 784 -27.33 9.34 24.50
CA SER A 784 -28.06 8.59 23.47
C SER A 784 -27.32 8.51 22.12
N HIS A 785 -26.91 7.29 21.76
CA HIS A 785 -26.42 6.89 20.44
C HIS A 785 -27.41 5.84 19.81
N PRO A 786 -27.62 5.74 18.48
CA PRO A 786 -28.51 6.67 17.78
C PRO A 786 -29.28 6.19 16.50
N PHE A 787 -30.14 7.08 15.97
CA PHE A 787 -30.36 7.45 14.55
C PHE A 787 -31.46 6.92 13.63
N LEU A 788 -32.31 5.95 13.97
CA LEU A 788 -33.52 5.80 13.15
C LEU A 788 -34.64 6.68 13.71
N VAL A 789 -35.10 7.67 12.93
CA VAL A 789 -36.35 8.37 13.24
C VAL A 789 -37.51 7.47 12.82
N ASP A 790 -37.75 6.43 13.62
CA ASP A 790 -38.96 5.62 13.56
C ASP A 790 -39.83 5.87 14.79
N GLY A 791 -41.13 5.89 14.54
CA GLY A 791 -42.13 6.18 15.53
C GLY A 791 -42.98 4.95 15.73
N ILE A 792 -42.60 4.14 16.71
CA ILE A 792 -43.48 3.09 17.21
C ILE A 792 -44.67 3.78 17.87
N THR A 793 -45.88 3.51 17.38
CA THR A 793 -47.13 4.09 17.95
C THR A 793 -47.39 3.67 19.40
N THR A 794 -46.64 2.70 19.92
CA THR A 794 -46.69 2.18 21.31
C THR A 794 -45.50 2.61 22.18
N ALA A 795 -44.60 3.48 21.71
CA ALA A 795 -43.53 4.00 22.57
C ALA A 795 -44.14 4.85 23.69
N GLU A 796 -43.98 4.43 24.95
CA GLU A 796 -44.48 5.18 26.10
C GLU A 796 -43.64 6.45 26.30
N TRP A 797 -44.29 7.60 26.18
CA TRP A 797 -43.70 8.88 26.56
C TRP A 797 -43.55 8.92 28.09
N HIS A 798 -42.31 8.97 28.59
CA HIS A 798 -42.05 9.15 30.02
C HIS A 798 -42.23 10.62 30.39
N SER A 799 -43.29 10.92 31.14
CA SER A 799 -43.68 12.28 31.55
C SER A 799 -42.82 12.91 32.64
N ASP A 800 -41.99 12.11 33.30
CA ASP A 800 -41.39 12.49 34.58
C ASP A 800 -39.95 13.03 34.44
N ALA A 801 -39.45 13.16 33.22
CA ALA A 801 -38.22 13.89 32.90
C ALA A 801 -38.54 15.34 32.48
N TYR A 802 -39.01 16.15 33.43
CA TYR A 802 -39.19 17.58 33.21
C TYR A 802 -37.83 18.28 33.08
N GLY A 803 -37.35 18.48 31.84
CA GLY A 803 -36.18 19.32 31.55
C GLY A 803 -35.17 18.76 30.55
N GLU A 804 -35.32 17.53 30.06
CA GLU A 804 -34.41 16.98 29.05
C GLU A 804 -35.15 16.68 27.73
N GLU A 805 -34.66 17.32 26.67
CA GLU A 805 -34.99 17.04 25.27
C GLU A 805 -34.65 15.56 24.99
N GLY A 806 -35.54 14.83 24.30
CA GLY A 806 -35.24 13.48 23.84
C GLY A 806 -34.15 13.53 22.77
N ILE A 807 -32.90 13.28 23.16
CA ILE A 807 -31.77 13.22 22.25
C ILE A 807 -31.79 11.81 21.60
N ASN A 808 -31.79 11.78 20.25
CA ASN A 808 -31.52 10.67 19.33
C ASN A 808 -32.26 9.31 19.48
N GLY A 809 -33.32 9.12 18.66
CA GLY A 809 -33.72 7.92 17.87
C GLY A 809 -33.87 6.53 18.53
N TYR A 810 -35.03 5.88 18.31
CA TYR A 810 -35.39 4.54 18.82
C TYR A 810 -35.11 3.39 17.83
N TRP A 811 -34.99 2.19 18.38
CA TRP A 811 -34.92 0.87 17.72
C TRP A 811 -36.08 0.59 16.77
N VAL A 812 -35.82 -0.09 15.65
CA VAL A 812 -36.87 -0.65 14.79
C VAL A 812 -36.88 -2.17 14.84
N PRO A 813 -37.93 -2.77 15.42
CA PRO A 813 -38.17 -4.18 15.26
C PRO A 813 -38.72 -4.46 13.85
N GLY A 814 -37.92 -5.06 12.98
CA GLY A 814 -38.41 -5.57 11.70
C GLY A 814 -37.32 -5.77 10.67
N ALA A 815 -37.48 -6.82 9.85
CA ALA A 815 -36.51 -7.28 8.86
C ALA A 815 -36.43 -6.42 7.57
N ASP A 816 -37.26 -5.39 7.41
CA ASP A 816 -37.35 -4.60 6.17
C ASP A 816 -37.66 -3.13 6.51
N VAL A 817 -36.66 -2.37 6.95
CA VAL A 817 -36.83 -0.92 7.17
C VAL A 817 -36.07 -0.18 6.09
N ASP A 818 -36.81 0.20 5.06
CA ASP A 818 -36.36 1.18 4.09
C ASP A 818 -36.07 2.51 4.82
N TYR A 819 -34.99 3.20 4.45
CA TYR A 819 -34.70 4.54 4.96
C TYR A 819 -33.99 5.42 3.93
N ALA A 820 -34.21 6.72 4.08
CA ALA A 820 -33.48 7.78 3.42
C ALA A 820 -32.51 8.42 4.41
N GLN A 821 -31.24 8.50 4.04
CA GLN A 821 -30.30 9.36 4.72
C GLN A 821 -30.44 10.78 4.20
N LEU A 822 -30.56 11.74 5.11
CA LEU A 822 -30.67 13.16 4.81
C LEU A 822 -29.47 13.92 5.39
N PHE A 823 -28.77 14.63 4.52
CA PHE A 823 -27.73 15.59 4.83
C PHE A 823 -28.27 16.99 4.61
N VAL A 824 -28.13 17.86 5.61
CA VAL A 824 -28.52 19.26 5.53
C VAL A 824 -27.32 20.12 5.86
N LYS A 825 -26.92 20.95 4.90
CA LYS A 825 -25.80 21.89 5.02
C LYS A 825 -26.30 23.33 5.02
N LEU A 826 -25.77 24.13 5.94
CA LEU A 826 -26.04 25.57 6.04
C LEU A 826 -24.74 26.37 5.74
N THR A 827 -24.88 27.60 5.21
CA THR A 827 -23.73 28.37 4.65
C THR A 827 -23.18 29.47 5.58
N ILE A 828 -23.70 29.66 6.81
CA ILE A 828 -23.28 30.73 7.77
C ILE A 828 -23.33 30.20 9.23
N ASP A 829 -22.51 30.78 10.11
CA ASP A 829 -22.65 31.07 11.57
C ASP A 829 -23.89 30.63 12.40
N ASP A 830 -24.60 29.52 12.15
CA ASP A 830 -25.94 29.28 12.72
C ASP A 830 -26.31 27.79 12.97
N PRO A 831 -27.58 27.50 13.38
CA PRO A 831 -28.09 26.79 14.59
C PRO A 831 -27.28 25.61 15.16
N ASN A 832 -27.45 25.36 16.46
CA ASN A 832 -26.87 24.19 17.16
C ASN A 832 -27.69 22.90 16.98
N THR A 833 -28.99 23.02 16.66
CA THR A 833 -29.92 21.89 16.52
C THR A 833 -30.86 22.05 15.32
N MET A 834 -31.20 20.94 14.68
CA MET A 834 -32.24 20.81 13.67
C MET A 834 -33.33 19.88 14.21
N PRO A 835 -34.40 20.42 14.82
CA PRO A 835 -35.57 19.63 15.19
C PRO A 835 -36.19 18.94 13.98
N ILE A 836 -36.44 17.63 14.09
CA ILE A 836 -37.07 16.79 13.08
C ILE A 836 -38.35 16.24 13.70
N LYS A 837 -39.50 16.50 13.08
CA LYS A 837 -40.78 15.96 13.51
C LYS A 837 -41.39 15.06 12.43
N ARG A 838 -41.63 13.79 12.76
CA ARG A 838 -42.38 12.88 11.88
C ARG A 838 -43.88 13.15 11.96
N ILE A 839 -44.56 13.18 10.82
CA ILE A 839 -46.00 13.41 10.71
C ILE A 839 -46.69 12.15 10.17
N PHE A 840 -47.61 11.58 10.94
CA PHE A 840 -48.31 10.33 10.59
C PHE A 840 -49.57 10.53 9.74
N ASP A 841 -50.14 11.74 9.70
CA ASP A 841 -51.31 12.07 8.90
C ASP A 841 -51.05 13.29 8.00
N PRO A 842 -50.89 13.09 6.67
CA PRO A 842 -50.64 14.19 5.74
C PRO A 842 -51.85 15.06 5.42
N GLN A 843 -53.08 14.60 5.70
CA GLN A 843 -54.31 15.31 5.32
C GLN A 843 -54.78 16.33 6.38
N GLY A 844 -54.01 16.50 7.46
CA GLY A 844 -54.09 17.67 8.33
C GLY A 844 -54.88 17.49 9.62
N ALA A 845 -55.06 16.26 10.14
CA ALA A 845 -55.86 16.06 11.35
C ALA A 845 -55.09 15.73 12.64
N SER A 846 -53.77 15.52 12.65
CA SER A 846 -53.07 15.32 13.93
C SER A 846 -51.77 16.12 14.09
N THR A 847 -51.72 16.91 15.16
CA THR A 847 -50.51 17.51 15.73
C THR A 847 -49.60 16.48 16.43
N SER A 848 -50.04 15.22 16.49
CA SER A 848 -49.34 14.09 17.09
C SER A 848 -48.15 13.69 16.23
N GLY A 849 -46.96 13.90 16.76
CA GLY A 849 -45.69 13.54 16.16
C GLY A 849 -44.60 13.74 17.20
N VAL A 850 -43.61 12.86 17.21
CA VAL A 850 -42.45 12.97 18.10
C VAL A 850 -41.42 13.88 17.41
N THR A 851 -40.89 14.84 18.16
CA THR A 851 -39.82 15.73 17.71
C THR A 851 -38.50 15.23 18.27
N TYR A 852 -37.48 15.19 17.42
CA TYR A 852 -36.12 14.79 17.75
C TYR A 852 -35.17 15.91 17.37
N ASP A 853 -34.18 16.23 18.20
CA ASP A 853 -33.20 17.26 17.87
C ASP A 853 -31.94 16.64 17.25
N CYS A 854 -31.72 16.88 15.96
CA CYS A 854 -30.47 16.53 15.29
C CYS A 854 -29.42 17.60 15.63
N ARG A 855 -28.32 17.22 16.29
CA ARG A 855 -27.23 18.15 16.61
C ARG A 855 -26.35 18.43 15.40
N ARG A 856 -25.79 19.64 15.37
CA ARG A 856 -24.83 20.07 14.36
C ARG A 856 -23.50 19.31 14.49
N ILE A 857 -22.94 18.90 13.36
CA ILE A 857 -21.57 18.39 13.22
C ILE A 857 -20.69 19.53 12.72
N TRP A 858 -19.54 19.73 13.38
CA TRP A 858 -18.53 20.72 13.01
C TRP A 858 -17.49 20.09 12.09
N GLU A 859 -17.31 20.66 10.91
CA GLU A 859 -16.18 20.34 10.02
C GLU A 859 -15.18 21.52 9.94
N LYS A 860 -13.96 21.21 9.48
CA LYS A 860 -12.94 22.19 9.11
C LYS A 860 -13.58 23.22 8.16
N ASP A 861 -13.42 24.51 8.44
CA ASP A 861 -14.02 25.67 7.75
C ASP A 861 -15.40 26.16 8.25
N ASN A 862 -15.80 25.86 9.50
CA ASN A 862 -16.98 26.47 10.18
C ASN A 862 -18.34 26.21 9.50
N GLN A 863 -18.48 25.14 8.71
CA GLN A 863 -19.74 24.79 8.06
C GLN A 863 -20.59 23.88 8.95
N ALA A 864 -21.87 24.23 9.13
CA ALA A 864 -22.83 23.44 9.89
C ALA A 864 -23.43 22.33 9.02
N TRP A 865 -23.21 21.08 9.43
CA TRP A 865 -23.86 19.90 8.84
C TRP A 865 -24.80 19.23 9.84
N PHE A 866 -25.97 18.83 9.36
CA PHE A 866 -26.88 17.92 10.06
C PHE A 866 -27.01 16.64 9.24
N VAL A 867 -26.92 15.49 9.90
CA VAL A 867 -26.97 14.18 9.25
C VAL A 867 -27.91 13.28 10.05
N THR A 868 -28.91 12.71 9.38
CA THR A 868 -29.94 11.91 10.03
C THR A 868 -30.47 10.81 9.09
N ASN A 869 -30.89 9.67 9.64
CA ASN A 869 -31.59 8.63 8.89
C ASN A 869 -33.10 8.74 9.15
N LEU A 870 -33.86 8.86 8.06
CA LEU A 870 -35.30 9.02 8.05
C LEU A 870 -35.94 7.74 7.51
N SER A 871 -36.72 7.04 8.33
CA SER A 871 -37.43 5.84 7.90
C SER A 871 -38.38 6.11 6.73
N THR A 872 -38.24 5.33 5.66
CA THR A 872 -39.11 5.29 4.46
C THR A 872 -39.92 3.99 4.36
N GLY A 873 -39.84 3.14 5.40
CA GLY A 873 -40.28 1.74 5.47
C GLY A 873 -41.62 1.30 4.86
N ALA A 874 -41.77 -0.03 4.73
CA ALA A 874 -42.88 -0.73 4.09
C ALA A 874 -44.23 -0.65 4.85
N GLY A 875 -44.97 0.44 4.66
CA GLY A 875 -46.39 0.47 4.99
C GLY A 875 -47.16 -0.53 4.11
N THR A 876 -47.70 -1.61 4.67
CA THR A 876 -48.62 -2.51 3.96
C THR A 876 -49.94 -1.80 3.65
N GLY A 877 -50.00 -1.05 2.56
CA GLY A 877 -51.18 -0.29 2.14
C GLY A 877 -50.82 0.93 1.28
N SER A 878 -51.73 1.36 0.41
CA SER A 878 -51.47 2.25 -0.74
C SER A 878 -51.03 3.70 -0.45
N LEU A 879 -50.49 4.04 0.72
CA LEU A 879 -50.01 5.38 1.08
C LEU A 879 -48.89 5.32 2.15
N ALA A 880 -47.81 4.58 1.90
CA ALA A 880 -46.56 4.72 2.65
C ALA A 880 -45.87 6.05 2.24
N GLN A 881 -46.39 7.17 2.74
CA GLN A 881 -45.85 8.51 2.50
C GLN A 881 -45.25 9.00 3.81
N HIS A 882 -43.93 9.22 3.84
CA HIS A 882 -43.18 9.54 5.06
C HIS A 882 -42.90 11.04 5.12
N TYR A 883 -43.50 11.71 6.09
CA TYR A 883 -43.51 13.17 6.22
C TYR A 883 -42.65 13.62 7.37
N TYR A 884 -41.73 14.53 7.09
CA TYR A 884 -40.84 15.11 8.07
C TYR A 884 -40.88 16.63 8.00
N GLU A 885 -41.15 17.26 9.14
CA GLU A 885 -40.97 18.69 9.34
C GLU A 885 -39.58 18.94 9.92
N LEU A 886 -38.82 19.83 9.27
CA LEU A 886 -37.43 20.15 9.63
C LEU A 886 -37.33 21.61 10.08
N GLY A 887 -37.11 21.84 11.37
CA GLY A 887 -36.86 23.15 11.94
C GLY A 887 -35.39 23.41 12.22
N PHE A 888 -35.03 24.67 12.49
CA PHE A 888 -33.67 25.07 12.86
C PHE A 888 -33.74 25.91 14.14
N ARG A 889 -32.95 25.54 15.16
CA ARG A 889 -32.98 26.21 16.48
C ARG A 889 -31.58 26.36 17.09
N ASP A 890 -31.38 27.47 17.79
CA ASP A 890 -30.25 27.63 18.71
C ASP A 890 -30.60 27.11 20.11
N THR A 891 -29.58 26.68 20.87
CA THR A 891 -29.65 26.20 22.25
C THR A 891 -29.80 27.32 23.29
N ALA A 892 -30.03 28.57 22.85
CA ALA A 892 -30.32 29.68 23.75
C ALA A 892 -31.60 29.39 24.57
N ASN A 893 -31.70 29.92 25.78
CA ASN A 893 -32.91 29.80 26.61
C ASN A 893 -33.61 31.16 26.74
N PRO A 894 -34.82 31.36 26.17
CA PRO A 894 -35.63 30.39 25.44
C PRO A 894 -35.09 30.09 24.01
N PRO A 895 -35.38 28.91 23.42
CA PRO A 895 -34.89 28.53 22.10
C PRO A 895 -35.31 29.54 21.04
N GLN A 896 -34.36 30.02 20.24
CA GLN A 896 -34.63 30.91 19.12
C GLN A 896 -34.67 30.11 17.82
N TYR A 897 -35.75 30.27 17.06
CA TYR A 897 -35.87 29.68 15.72
C TYR A 897 -35.01 30.46 14.73
N TYR A 898 -34.30 29.70 13.91
CA TYR A 898 -33.36 30.24 12.93
C TYR A 898 -33.88 30.03 11.50
N GLN A 899 -33.61 30.96 10.60
CA GLN A 899 -33.97 30.86 9.17
C GLN A 899 -32.73 30.99 8.30
N PRO A 900 -32.20 29.88 7.75
CA PRO A 900 -31.02 29.93 6.90
C PRO A 900 -31.28 30.64 5.57
N ALA A 901 -30.34 31.48 5.15
CA ALA A 901 -30.36 32.10 3.82
C ALA A 901 -30.14 31.09 2.68
N LYS A 902 -29.46 29.98 2.99
CA LYS A 902 -29.17 28.90 2.04
C LYS A 902 -29.17 27.57 2.75
N ILE A 903 -30.00 26.65 2.26
CA ILE A 903 -30.10 25.27 2.72
C ILE A 903 -29.68 24.38 1.55
N THR A 904 -28.67 23.56 1.74
CA THR A 904 -28.32 22.52 0.77
C THR A 904 -28.72 21.17 1.36
N LEU A 905 -29.59 20.47 0.65
CA LEU A 905 -30.02 19.11 0.97
C LEU A 905 -29.28 18.14 0.06
N ASN A 906 -28.68 17.12 0.66
CA ASN A 906 -28.27 15.92 -0.06
C ASN A 906 -29.04 14.76 0.55
N TYR A 907 -29.61 13.90 -0.27
CA TYR A 907 -30.28 12.70 0.23
C TYR A 907 -29.89 11.48 -0.58
N SER A 908 -29.88 10.33 0.10
CA SER A 908 -29.61 9.02 -0.45
C SER A 908 -30.59 8.02 0.15
N PHE A 909 -31.01 7.02 -0.61
CA PHE A 909 -31.91 5.96 -0.15
C PHE A 909 -31.12 4.65 -0.03
N ALA A 910 -31.31 3.92 1.07
CA ALA A 910 -30.60 2.68 1.33
C ALA A 910 -31.14 1.52 0.47
N GLU A 911 -32.47 1.45 0.29
CA GLU A 911 -33.16 0.32 -0.33
C GLU A 911 -34.07 0.79 -1.50
N GLY A 912 -34.62 -0.17 -2.25
CA GLY A 912 -35.81 0.03 -3.07
C GLY A 912 -35.77 0.91 -4.34
N VAL A 913 -36.78 0.69 -5.21
CA VAL A 913 -37.13 1.60 -6.32
C VAL A 913 -38.46 2.24 -5.98
N GLY A 914 -38.52 3.57 -6.02
CA GLY A 914 -39.76 4.31 -5.81
C GLY A 914 -40.06 4.61 -4.34
N GLU A 915 -39.06 4.54 -3.46
CA GLU A 915 -39.16 5.10 -2.11
C GLU A 915 -39.34 6.61 -2.17
N VAL A 916 -40.19 7.16 -1.29
CA VAL A 916 -40.54 8.58 -1.30
C VAL A 916 -40.36 9.21 0.08
N LEU A 917 -39.58 10.28 0.11
CA LEU A 917 -39.37 11.15 1.26
C LEU A 917 -40.10 12.48 1.03
N TYR A 918 -40.98 12.85 1.96
CA TYR A 918 -41.63 14.16 1.95
C TYR A 918 -41.04 15.06 3.04
N LEU A 919 -40.50 16.20 2.63
CA LEU A 919 -39.90 17.18 3.53
C LEU A 919 -40.75 18.45 3.58
N ASP A 920 -40.86 19.00 4.79
CA ASP A 920 -41.58 20.23 5.08
C ASP A 920 -40.65 21.18 5.85
N PHE A 921 -40.36 22.32 5.24
CA PHE A 921 -39.51 23.36 5.83
C PHE A 921 -40.38 24.55 6.25
N PRO A 922 -40.45 24.88 7.56
CA PRO A 922 -40.99 26.14 8.01
C PRO A 922 -40.00 27.27 7.64
N ILE A 923 -40.51 28.26 6.93
CA ILE A 923 -39.86 29.52 6.60
C ILE A 923 -40.55 30.58 7.46
N MET A 924 -39.81 31.27 8.34
CA MET A 924 -40.47 32.26 9.19
C MET A 924 -41.17 33.32 8.32
N PRO A 925 -42.48 33.57 8.51
CA PRO A 925 -43.15 34.65 7.80
C PRO A 925 -42.64 35.97 8.38
N HIS A 926 -41.61 36.57 7.79
CA HIS A 926 -41.13 37.88 8.21
C HIS A 926 -41.99 38.98 7.57
N PRO A 927 -42.80 39.74 8.34
CA PRO A 927 -43.73 40.72 7.78
C PRO A 927 -43.06 41.87 7.01
N ALA A 928 -41.74 42.04 7.15
CA ALA A 928 -40.97 43.13 6.54
C ALA A 928 -40.19 42.75 5.26
N ILE A 929 -40.23 41.48 4.80
CA ILE A 929 -39.46 41.05 3.61
C ILE A 929 -40.45 40.78 2.47
N SER A 930 -40.86 41.84 1.78
CA SER A 930 -41.56 41.73 0.51
C SER A 930 -40.53 41.49 -0.60
N GLY A 931 -40.45 40.27 -1.15
CA GLY A 931 -39.53 39.98 -2.26
C GLY A 931 -38.85 38.61 -2.24
N LEU A 932 -39.15 37.77 -1.25
CA LEU A 932 -38.61 36.41 -1.13
C LEU A 932 -38.76 35.62 -2.44
N SER A 933 -37.63 35.32 -3.09
CA SER A 933 -37.59 34.45 -4.27
C SER A 933 -36.83 33.17 -3.92
N LEU A 934 -37.53 32.03 -4.00
CA LEU A 934 -36.92 30.73 -3.80
C LEU A 934 -36.20 30.31 -5.09
N GLY A 935 -34.87 30.36 -5.06
CA GLY A 935 -34.04 29.77 -6.10
C GLY A 935 -33.74 28.32 -5.73
N ILE A 936 -34.31 27.35 -6.47
CA ILE A 936 -33.90 25.96 -6.32
C ILE A 936 -32.98 25.59 -7.48
N THR A 937 -31.77 25.18 -7.13
CA THR A 937 -30.78 24.68 -8.09
C THR A 937 -30.30 23.31 -7.64
N GLY A 938 -30.08 22.39 -8.59
CA GLY A 938 -29.71 21.03 -8.25
C GLY A 938 -29.35 20.19 -9.47
N ASN A 939 -28.86 18.99 -9.22
CA ASN A 939 -28.57 17.98 -10.25
C ASN A 939 -29.81 17.19 -10.69
N VAL A 940 -30.98 17.45 -10.08
CA VAL A 940 -32.27 16.90 -10.50
C VAL A 940 -33.24 17.97 -10.96
N THR A 941 -34.14 17.60 -11.87
CA THR A 941 -35.27 18.44 -12.25
C THR A 941 -36.37 18.30 -11.20
N LEU A 942 -36.78 19.43 -10.62
CA LEU A 942 -37.92 19.52 -9.71
C LEU A 942 -39.12 20.07 -10.47
N ASP A 943 -40.25 19.38 -10.38
CA ASP A 943 -41.52 19.85 -10.88
C ASP A 943 -42.06 20.97 -9.99
N SER A 944 -42.19 22.17 -10.57
CA SER A 944 -42.72 23.38 -9.93
C SER A 944 -44.19 23.65 -10.28
N SER A 945 -44.87 22.74 -10.97
CA SER A 945 -46.30 22.86 -11.30
C SER A 945 -47.27 22.68 -10.11
N PRO A 946 -46.92 21.99 -8.99
CA PRO A 946 -47.77 21.93 -7.81
C PRO A 946 -48.16 23.32 -7.28
N THR A 947 -49.44 23.52 -6.98
CA THR A 947 -49.98 24.79 -6.47
C THR A 947 -50.52 24.69 -5.05
N SER A 948 -50.43 23.50 -4.45
CA SER A 948 -50.85 23.21 -3.08
C SER A 948 -50.00 22.08 -2.50
N ARG A 949 -50.00 21.93 -1.17
CA ARG A 949 -49.39 20.77 -0.49
C ARG A 949 -49.89 19.46 -1.09
N SER A 950 -51.20 19.32 -1.29
CA SER A 950 -51.83 18.11 -1.84
C SER A 950 -51.35 17.78 -3.26
N ASP A 951 -51.06 18.80 -4.07
CA ASP A 951 -50.51 18.60 -5.42
C ASP A 951 -49.10 18.02 -5.36
N VAL A 952 -48.27 18.41 -4.37
CA VAL A 952 -46.95 17.79 -4.14
C VAL A 952 -47.10 16.32 -3.74
N LEU A 953 -48.07 16.01 -2.87
CA LEU A 953 -48.29 14.63 -2.39
C LEU A 953 -48.70 13.68 -3.51
N THR A 954 -49.50 14.19 -4.44
CA THR A 954 -50.10 13.41 -5.54
C THR A 954 -49.40 13.60 -6.87
N SER A 955 -48.33 14.42 -6.91
CA SER A 955 -47.58 14.68 -8.15
C SER A 955 -47.07 13.38 -8.76
N ALA A 956 -47.28 13.22 -10.06
CA ALA A 956 -46.73 12.12 -10.85
C ALA A 956 -45.22 12.28 -11.10
N SER A 957 -44.66 13.47 -10.87
CA SER A 957 -43.24 13.73 -10.98
C SER A 957 -42.49 13.05 -9.84
N ASN A 958 -41.29 12.53 -10.14
CA ASN A 958 -40.44 11.87 -9.14
C ASN A 958 -40.00 12.88 -8.06
N ASN A 959 -39.63 14.08 -8.46
CA ASN A 959 -39.26 15.15 -7.56
C ASN A 959 -40.15 16.37 -7.83
N ALA A 960 -40.78 16.91 -6.79
CA ALA A 960 -41.72 18.03 -6.90
C ALA A 960 -41.63 18.92 -5.68
N TYR A 961 -41.97 20.20 -5.84
CA TYR A 961 -42.04 21.13 -4.71
C TYR A 961 -43.19 22.12 -4.83
N TYR A 962 -43.61 22.66 -3.69
CA TYR A 962 -44.54 23.76 -3.59
C TYR A 962 -44.05 24.77 -2.56
N ASP A 963 -43.91 26.01 -3.00
CA ASP A 963 -43.54 27.17 -2.19
C ASP A 963 -44.83 27.88 -1.72
N ASP A 964 -45.27 27.56 -0.50
CA ASP A 964 -46.40 28.22 0.15
C ASP A 964 -45.93 29.44 0.94
N ARG A 965 -45.67 30.53 0.20
CA ARG A 965 -45.24 31.81 0.79
C ARG A 965 -46.25 32.38 1.79
N ASN A 966 -47.53 32.04 1.65
CA ASN A 966 -48.58 32.55 2.53
C ASN A 966 -48.57 31.82 3.88
N ALA A 967 -48.31 30.52 3.87
CA ALA A 967 -48.11 29.73 5.08
C ALA A 967 -46.69 29.81 5.64
N GLY A 968 -45.74 30.37 4.87
CA GLY A 968 -44.32 30.37 5.21
C GLY A 968 -43.76 28.95 5.24
N ARG A 969 -44.06 28.12 4.23
CA ARG A 969 -43.58 26.73 4.18
C ARG A 969 -43.17 26.32 2.78
N VAL A 970 -42.16 25.45 2.70
CA VAL A 970 -41.81 24.75 1.46
C VAL A 970 -42.01 23.27 1.64
N TYR A 971 -42.82 22.68 0.76
CA TYR A 971 -43.09 21.25 0.73
C TYR A 971 -42.33 20.62 -0.42
N MET A 972 -41.67 19.49 -0.16
CA MET A 972 -40.91 18.75 -1.15
C MET A 972 -41.31 17.27 -1.16
N LYS A 973 -41.37 16.71 -2.36
CA LYS A 973 -41.41 15.27 -2.62
C LYS A 973 -40.10 14.88 -3.27
N LEU A 974 -39.40 13.93 -2.66
CA LEU A 974 -38.12 13.41 -3.09
C LEU A 974 -38.27 11.89 -3.28
N THR A 975 -37.90 11.35 -4.43
CA THR A 975 -38.06 9.91 -4.72
C THR A 975 -36.70 9.30 -5.06
N SER A 976 -36.44 8.07 -4.62
CA SER A 976 -35.30 7.27 -5.07
C SER A 976 -35.38 7.13 -6.60
N GLN A 977 -34.52 7.83 -7.36
CA GLN A 977 -34.80 8.00 -8.79
C GLN A 977 -34.26 6.87 -9.68
N ASN A 978 -33.54 5.88 -9.17
CA ASN A 978 -33.00 4.79 -9.99
C ASN A 978 -33.05 3.45 -9.29
N GLY A 979 -33.83 2.54 -9.88
CA GLY A 979 -34.12 1.24 -9.33
C GLY A 979 -33.30 0.07 -9.84
N LEU A 980 -32.05 0.29 -10.23
CA LEU A 980 -31.25 -0.77 -10.83
C LEU A 980 -30.00 -1.00 -10.01
N TYR A 981 -30.13 -1.90 -9.03
CA TYR A 981 -29.03 -2.71 -8.49
C TYR A 981 -28.40 -3.65 -9.57
N GLY A 982 -28.36 -3.23 -10.83
CA GLY A 982 -27.88 -4.07 -11.93
C GLY A 982 -27.80 -3.35 -13.28
N THR A 983 -26.56 -3.12 -13.72
CA THR A 983 -26.06 -3.38 -15.09
C THR A 983 -26.09 -2.35 -16.23
N GLN A 984 -26.60 -1.11 -16.14
CA GLN A 984 -26.52 -0.22 -17.33
C GLN A 984 -26.05 1.23 -17.20
N ASP A 985 -25.70 1.74 -16.02
CA ASP A 985 -24.89 2.96 -15.95
C ASP A 985 -24.05 3.00 -14.66
N PRO A 986 -22.77 2.57 -14.69
CA PRO A 986 -21.88 2.62 -13.54
C PRO A 986 -21.39 4.05 -13.24
N LEU A 987 -22.10 5.09 -13.70
CA LEU A 987 -21.85 6.49 -13.35
C LEU A 987 -23.01 7.14 -12.59
N VAL A 988 -24.11 6.41 -12.40
CA VAL A 988 -25.27 6.90 -11.65
C VAL A 988 -25.59 5.90 -10.53
N PHE A 989 -24.61 5.71 -9.64
CA PHE A 989 -24.79 4.95 -8.42
C PHE A 989 -25.62 5.78 -7.45
N GLY A 990 -26.74 5.22 -6.95
CA GLY A 990 -27.68 5.78 -5.95
C GLY A 990 -27.81 7.30 -6.02
N THR A 991 -28.82 7.83 -6.71
CA THR A 991 -28.93 9.27 -6.98
C THR A 991 -28.80 10.12 -5.71
N ASP A 992 -27.58 10.56 -5.41
CA ASP A 992 -27.32 11.61 -4.45
C ASP A 992 -27.82 12.88 -5.11
N VAL A 993 -28.96 13.33 -4.61
CA VAL A 993 -29.64 14.47 -5.18
C VAL A 993 -29.26 15.69 -4.36
N PHE A 994 -28.55 16.60 -5.01
CA PHE A 994 -28.16 17.89 -4.46
C PHE A 994 -29.25 18.89 -4.78
N LEU A 995 -29.87 19.44 -3.74
CA LEU A 995 -30.83 20.52 -3.86
C LEU A 995 -30.37 21.69 -3.01
N THR A 996 -30.08 22.81 -3.65
CA THR A 996 -29.82 24.07 -2.95
C THR A 996 -31.09 24.91 -3.00
N LEU A 997 -31.63 25.20 -1.83
CA LEU A 997 -32.64 26.23 -1.62
C LEU A 997 -31.94 27.52 -1.23
N GLU A 998 -31.96 28.51 -2.12
CA GLU A 998 -31.57 29.88 -1.81
C GLU A 998 -32.81 30.72 -1.51
N VAL A 999 -32.83 31.24 -0.29
CA VAL A 999 -33.86 32.11 0.24
C VAL A 999 -33.34 33.55 0.06
N GLN A 1000 -33.61 34.15 -1.10
CA GLN A 1000 -33.16 35.52 -1.42
C GLN A 1000 -34.03 36.61 -0.80
#